data_AF-A0A2B8A576-F1
#
_entry.id   AF-A0A2B8A576-F1
#
_cell.length_a   1.000
_cell.length_b   1.000
_cell.length_c   1.000
_cell.angle_alpha   90.00
_cell.angle_beta   90.00
_cell.angle_gamma   90.00
#
_symmetry.space_group_name_H-M   'P 1'
#
loop_
_entity.id
_entity.type
_entity.pdbx_description
1 polymer ?
#
loop_
_entity_poly.entity_id
_entity_poly.type
_entity_poly.pdbx_seq_one_letter_code
_entity_poly.pdbx_strand_id
1 'polypeptide(L)'
;MARGVAPGTTTITATAKDGSGVTGTTTLTVTLTRTLSASIAITPSPASVAAGSTQQLTANVLPEDATDKEVTWSSSHPDKATVDANGLVTGLTEGRATVTATAKDGSGVTGVVELTVTPKKVTSIAVTSSLTSVAAGSTQQLTAAVLPEDAANKEVEWSSGDISKATVDANGLVTGVAAGAVTITATAKDGSGVTGAVVLTVTQRATSIVIAPAEPSVVGVNKTLALTATVLPSAAPQTVTWTSSLPNIAAVNNAGAVTGVARGTAVITVAATDGSGVSETRTVTVKSSDVSIASMTLGAASTHVYNITPVAGGTVSLNNVNRTFAASIAAVPVTFTAADHAAVTKGGVAFASGSTADFSSPVTFTVTAEDGTTTAAYTVSITAYNAVSNPYGIYTAAQLSDVRNSLASSYKLMNDVALPDLDATAATALGIGDYAAKGWKPLGWGGDGLAGTFDGNNHLITNLIIARSDESWIALFSTTQGSGIIKNLGVVSAGITGRKRVAAIVGASAGTITNCSSAGNITAGVAEGVGGIAGDLGVVVEAGRDAGIRLISNCYSSCEVTANNQATTWDFGIGGLVGVSKEGTVRNCYATGRVRIGESVSAGLVGSNFNRGTITTCYATGGNGLAENAITSGGRQLKGTISNSYYPAGQQQLDGDGAAAMPAGAARANFVNFDFDNVWIWTDGQWPKLRNVPGTQPTVNLPR
;
A
#
# COMPACT_ATOMS: atom_id res chain seq x y z
N MET A 1 150.84 26.01 -0.32
CA MET A 1 149.52 25.35 -0.20
C MET A 1 148.95 25.18 -1.60
N ALA A 2 148.38 24.01 -1.92
CA ALA A 2 147.75 23.72 -3.22
C ALA A 2 146.28 23.31 -3.03
N ARG A 3 145.39 23.65 -3.97
CA ARG A 3 143.95 23.34 -3.96
C ARG A 3 143.57 22.64 -5.28
N GLY A 4 142.91 21.48 -5.19
CA GLY A 4 142.48 20.69 -6.35
C GLY A 4 141.21 21.19 -7.01
N VAL A 5 141.07 21.01 -8.34
CA VAL A 5 139.94 21.49 -9.15
C VAL A 5 139.23 20.36 -9.94
N ALA A 6 139.90 19.23 -10.19
CA ALA A 6 139.32 18.05 -10.85
C ALA A 6 140.08 16.77 -10.44
N PRO A 7 139.48 15.57 -10.61
CA PRO A 7 140.14 14.31 -10.27
C PRO A 7 141.37 14.04 -11.14
N GLY A 8 142.44 13.54 -10.53
CA GLY A 8 143.70 13.26 -11.22
C GLY A 8 144.94 13.42 -10.32
N THR A 9 146.11 13.06 -10.85
CA THR A 9 147.39 13.11 -10.16
C THR A 9 148.27 14.20 -10.76
N THR A 10 148.85 15.07 -9.94
CA THR A 10 149.80 16.09 -10.41
C THR A 10 151.04 16.16 -9.52
N THR A 11 152.18 16.58 -10.07
CA THR A 11 153.45 16.68 -9.34
C THR A 11 153.74 18.13 -8.95
N ILE A 12 154.02 18.37 -7.67
CA ILE A 12 154.38 19.68 -7.15
C ILE A 12 155.87 19.69 -6.81
N THR A 13 156.60 20.67 -7.34
CA THR A 13 158.06 20.82 -7.16
C THR A 13 158.36 22.04 -6.29
N ALA A 14 159.25 21.87 -5.29
CA ALA A 14 159.81 22.96 -4.50
C ALA A 14 161.34 22.97 -4.65
N THR A 15 161.93 24.16 -4.85
CA THR A 15 163.38 24.35 -5.06
C THR A 15 163.98 25.20 -3.95
N ALA A 16 165.12 24.78 -3.40
CA ALA A 16 165.85 25.53 -2.36
C ALA A 16 166.53 26.77 -2.97
N LYS A 17 166.55 27.89 -2.23
CA LYS A 17 166.99 29.21 -2.70
C LYS A 17 168.36 29.68 -2.16
N ASP A 18 169.20 28.75 -1.72
CA ASP A 18 170.56 29.03 -1.22
C ASP A 18 171.65 28.95 -2.31
N GLY A 19 171.24 28.83 -3.57
CA GLY A 19 172.16 28.72 -4.73
C GLY A 19 172.63 27.29 -5.02
N SER A 20 172.22 26.29 -4.24
CA SER A 20 172.62 24.88 -4.42
C SER A 20 171.90 24.14 -5.55
N GLY A 21 170.77 24.67 -6.04
CA GLY A 21 169.98 24.07 -7.11
C GLY A 21 169.17 22.82 -6.72
N VAL A 22 169.11 22.46 -5.44
CA VAL A 22 168.38 21.26 -4.99
C VAL A 22 166.87 21.47 -5.07
N THR A 23 166.16 20.50 -5.67
CA THR A 23 164.69 20.46 -5.70
C THR A 23 164.16 19.19 -5.07
N GLY A 24 162.99 19.28 -4.43
CA GLY A 24 162.20 18.15 -3.97
C GLY A 24 160.83 18.16 -4.65
N THR A 25 160.37 17.00 -5.12
CA THR A 25 159.04 16.86 -5.74
C THR A 25 158.18 15.87 -4.95
N THR A 26 156.86 16.07 -4.97
CA THR A 26 155.88 15.10 -4.47
C THR A 26 154.60 15.14 -5.31
N THR A 27 153.85 14.04 -5.34
CA THR A 27 152.60 13.91 -6.09
C THR A 27 151.37 14.13 -5.21
N LEU A 28 150.37 14.84 -5.73
CA LEU A 28 149.06 15.05 -5.11
C LEU A 28 147.97 14.41 -5.98
N THR A 29 147.12 13.57 -5.38
CA THR A 29 146.00 12.87 -6.07
C THR A 29 144.65 13.36 -5.53
N VAL A 30 143.69 13.61 -6.42
CA VAL A 30 142.29 13.99 -6.08
C VAL A 30 141.31 12.91 -6.58
N THR A 31 140.40 12.42 -5.72
CA THR A 31 139.41 11.35 -6.02
C THR A 31 137.96 11.74 -5.67
N LEU A 32 136.97 11.16 -6.37
CA LEU A 32 135.51 11.38 -6.15
C LEU A 32 134.87 10.20 -5.38
N THR A 33 133.89 10.45 -4.48
CA THR A 33 133.17 9.43 -3.67
C THR A 33 131.65 9.52 -3.83
N ARG A 34 130.94 8.37 -3.87
CA ARG A 34 129.46 8.23 -4.00
C ARG A 34 128.74 8.42 -2.65
N THR A 35 127.64 9.20 -2.60
CA THR A 35 126.79 9.39 -1.40
C THR A 35 125.61 8.42 -1.42
N LEU A 36 125.53 7.56 -0.41
CA LEU A 36 124.47 6.55 -0.24
C LEU A 36 123.33 7.07 0.65
N SER A 37 122.13 6.51 0.46
CA SER A 37 120.94 6.73 1.27
C SER A 37 121.19 6.31 2.72
N ALA A 38 120.69 7.10 3.66
CA ALA A 38 120.78 6.89 5.10
C ALA A 38 119.42 6.55 5.74
N SER A 39 118.29 7.06 5.22
CA SER A 39 116.95 6.72 5.73
C SER A 39 115.85 6.89 4.67
N ILE A 40 114.71 6.20 4.87
CA ILE A 40 113.50 6.34 4.04
C ILE A 40 112.28 6.52 4.97
N ALA A 41 111.49 7.57 4.74
CA ALA A 41 110.22 7.80 5.44
C ALA A 41 109.03 7.55 4.49
N ILE A 42 108.00 6.82 4.95
CA ILE A 42 106.79 6.53 4.17
C ILE A 42 105.60 7.31 4.74
N THR A 43 104.85 7.99 3.87
CA THR A 43 103.66 8.78 4.22
C THR A 43 102.44 8.33 3.39
N PRO A 44 101.22 8.24 3.98
CA PRO A 44 100.86 8.44 5.38
C PRO A 44 101.33 7.30 6.31
N SER A 45 101.54 7.60 7.60
CA SER A 45 101.85 6.63 8.66
C SER A 45 101.10 7.01 9.96
N PRO A 46 100.25 6.15 10.53
CA PRO A 46 99.87 4.82 10.02
C PRO A 46 99.03 4.90 8.72
N ALA A 47 99.05 3.85 7.91
CA ALA A 47 98.25 3.76 6.69
C ALA A 47 97.02 2.86 6.88
N SER A 48 95.91 3.19 6.23
CA SER A 48 94.72 2.31 6.21
C SER A 48 93.96 2.41 4.88
N VAL A 49 93.31 1.32 4.48
CA VAL A 49 92.52 1.22 3.24
C VAL A 49 91.38 0.22 3.42
N ALA A 50 90.20 0.46 2.85
CA ALA A 50 89.14 -0.55 2.88
C ALA A 50 89.41 -1.66 1.85
N ALA A 51 88.95 -2.89 2.11
CA ALA A 51 88.97 -3.98 1.13
C ALA A 51 88.23 -3.56 -0.16
N GLY A 52 88.89 -3.71 -1.31
CA GLY A 52 88.42 -3.28 -2.64
C GLY A 52 88.78 -1.83 -3.01
N SER A 53 89.41 -1.06 -2.11
CA SER A 53 89.84 0.32 -2.34
C SER A 53 91.36 0.44 -2.45
N THR A 54 91.84 1.60 -2.90
CA THR A 54 93.28 1.89 -3.04
C THR A 54 93.73 3.07 -2.18
N GLN A 55 94.99 3.07 -1.72
CA GLN A 55 95.62 4.15 -0.97
C GLN A 55 97.04 4.40 -1.50
N GLN A 56 97.36 5.65 -1.84
CA GLN A 56 98.72 6.01 -2.29
C GLN A 56 99.67 6.15 -1.09
N LEU A 57 100.86 5.56 -1.18
CA LEU A 57 102.00 5.78 -0.29
C LEU A 57 103.12 6.52 -1.04
N THR A 58 103.88 7.35 -0.32
CA THR A 58 105.03 8.10 -0.86
C THR A 58 106.26 7.81 -0.01
N ALA A 59 107.38 7.45 -0.64
CA ALA A 59 108.68 7.24 0.02
C ALA A 59 109.57 8.48 -0.15
N ASN A 60 110.13 8.99 0.96
CA ASN A 60 111.06 10.11 0.99
C ASN A 60 112.46 9.61 1.40
N VAL A 61 113.43 9.63 0.49
CA VAL A 61 114.80 9.10 0.67
C VAL A 61 115.77 10.21 1.09
N LEU A 62 116.52 10.00 2.18
CA LEU A 62 117.49 10.96 2.73
C LEU A 62 118.90 10.34 2.82
N PRO A 63 120.00 11.13 2.76
CA PRO A 63 120.01 12.59 2.66
C PRO A 63 119.58 13.07 1.26
N GLU A 64 119.14 14.34 1.17
CA GLU A 64 118.55 14.90 -0.05
C GLU A 64 119.53 14.89 -1.25
N ASP A 65 120.83 14.84 -1.00
CA ASP A 65 121.90 14.74 -1.99
C ASP A 65 122.32 13.28 -2.32
N ALA A 66 121.54 12.28 -1.86
CA ALA A 66 121.69 10.90 -2.31
C ALA A 66 121.60 10.84 -3.85
N THR A 67 122.56 10.15 -4.46
CA THR A 67 122.73 10.15 -5.92
C THR A 67 121.70 9.28 -6.66
N ASP A 68 120.99 8.40 -5.94
CA ASP A 68 119.86 7.59 -6.44
C ASP A 68 118.79 7.52 -5.33
N LYS A 69 117.57 7.97 -5.66
CA LYS A 69 116.42 8.05 -4.74
C LYS A 69 115.30 7.06 -5.12
N GLU A 70 115.53 6.17 -6.08
CA GLU A 70 114.53 5.18 -6.43
C GLU A 70 114.37 4.14 -5.31
N VAL A 71 113.13 3.71 -5.09
CA VAL A 71 112.80 2.64 -4.15
C VAL A 71 112.09 1.48 -4.84
N THR A 72 112.23 0.29 -4.30
CA THR A 72 111.38 -0.87 -4.61
C THR A 72 110.39 -1.10 -3.48
N TRP A 73 109.13 -1.30 -3.82
CA TRP A 73 108.05 -1.55 -2.87
C TRP A 73 107.78 -3.05 -2.71
N SER A 74 107.42 -3.46 -1.49
CA SER A 74 106.95 -4.81 -1.19
C SER A 74 105.91 -4.80 -0.07
N SER A 75 105.01 -5.78 -0.07
CA SER A 75 104.03 -6.00 1.00
C SER A 75 104.33 -7.33 1.68
N SER A 76 104.29 -7.35 3.02
CA SER A 76 104.47 -8.59 3.78
C SER A 76 103.32 -9.58 3.63
N HIS A 77 102.12 -9.12 3.23
CA HIS A 77 100.93 -9.93 3.01
C HIS A 77 100.18 -9.49 1.74
N PRO A 78 100.65 -9.91 0.55
CA PRO A 78 100.01 -9.56 -0.72
C PRO A 78 98.57 -10.06 -0.86
N ASP A 79 98.17 -11.10 -0.12
CA ASP A 79 96.80 -11.61 -0.01
C ASP A 79 95.84 -10.64 0.73
N LYS A 80 96.40 -9.73 1.53
CA LYS A 80 95.66 -8.70 2.28
C LYS A 80 95.75 -7.35 1.60
N ALA A 81 96.94 -6.96 1.17
CA ALA A 81 97.15 -5.76 0.39
C ALA A 81 98.36 -5.86 -0.53
N THR A 82 98.19 -5.49 -1.80
CA THR A 82 99.28 -5.38 -2.77
C THR A 82 99.75 -3.93 -2.88
N VAL A 83 101.02 -3.72 -3.22
CA VAL A 83 101.58 -2.39 -3.53
C VAL A 83 102.23 -2.44 -4.90
N ASP A 84 101.97 -1.46 -5.75
CA ASP A 84 102.57 -1.37 -7.08
C ASP A 84 103.95 -0.67 -7.05
N ALA A 85 104.60 -0.58 -8.21
CA ALA A 85 105.92 0.06 -8.34
C ALA A 85 105.92 1.56 -8.00
N ASN A 86 104.76 2.22 -8.03
CA ASN A 86 104.59 3.64 -7.73
C ASN A 86 104.16 3.89 -6.27
N GLY A 87 104.01 2.85 -5.45
CA GLY A 87 103.55 2.96 -4.07
C GLY A 87 102.02 3.00 -3.90
N LEU A 88 101.23 2.68 -4.93
CA LEU A 88 99.77 2.58 -4.81
C LEU A 88 99.40 1.23 -4.19
N VAL A 89 98.81 1.28 -3.00
CA VAL A 89 98.35 0.11 -2.26
C VAL A 89 96.92 -0.22 -2.63
N THR A 90 96.61 -1.48 -2.89
CA THR A 90 95.22 -1.98 -3.06
C THR A 90 94.89 -2.91 -1.90
N GLY A 91 93.85 -2.60 -1.14
CA GLY A 91 93.33 -3.49 -0.10
C GLY A 91 92.51 -4.61 -0.70
N LEU A 92 92.80 -5.87 -0.35
CA LEU A 92 92.11 -7.05 -0.86
C LEU A 92 91.22 -7.69 0.21
N THR A 93 91.80 -8.06 1.36
CA THR A 93 91.10 -8.71 2.46
C THR A 93 91.45 -8.07 3.80
N GLU A 94 90.53 -8.13 4.76
CA GLU A 94 90.71 -7.53 6.08
C GLU A 94 91.96 -8.07 6.79
N GLY A 95 92.74 -7.15 7.38
CA GLY A 95 93.89 -7.50 8.20
C GLY A 95 95.01 -6.47 8.14
N ARG A 96 96.16 -6.83 8.71
CA ARG A 96 97.35 -5.97 8.73
C ARG A 96 98.42 -6.49 7.78
N ALA A 97 99.07 -5.57 7.06
CA ALA A 97 100.24 -5.82 6.24
C ALA A 97 101.30 -4.75 6.56
N THR A 98 102.57 -5.08 6.34
CA THR A 98 103.68 -4.12 6.42
C THR A 98 104.13 -3.82 5.00
N VAL A 99 104.14 -2.55 4.62
CA VAL A 99 104.63 -2.12 3.31
C VAL A 99 106.02 -1.54 3.47
N THR A 100 106.98 -2.07 2.70
CA THR A 100 108.40 -1.73 2.79
C THR A 100 108.86 -1.08 1.49
N ALA A 101 109.55 0.06 1.60
CA ALA A 101 110.28 0.70 0.51
C ALA A 101 111.78 0.50 0.73
N THR A 102 112.50 -0.04 -0.24
CA THR A 102 113.96 -0.31 -0.17
C THR A 102 114.70 0.54 -1.19
N ALA A 103 115.74 1.27 -0.78
CA ALA A 103 116.57 2.07 -1.69
C ALA A 103 117.33 1.19 -2.69
N LYS A 104 117.34 1.60 -3.97
CA LYS A 104 118.03 0.88 -5.06
C LYS A 104 119.52 1.20 -5.18
N ASP A 105 120.00 2.22 -4.49
CA ASP A 105 121.37 2.73 -4.57
C ASP A 105 122.44 1.78 -4.00
N GLY A 106 122.04 0.63 -3.44
CA GLY A 106 122.92 -0.36 -2.84
C GLY A 106 123.27 -0.09 -1.37
N SER A 107 122.65 0.90 -0.74
CA SER A 107 122.78 1.17 0.71
C SER A 107 122.13 0.09 1.59
N GLY A 108 121.12 -0.61 1.05
CA GLY A 108 120.31 -1.57 1.81
C GLY A 108 119.31 -0.92 2.77
N VAL A 109 119.14 0.40 2.74
CA VAL A 109 118.22 1.12 3.63
C VAL A 109 116.76 0.84 3.25
N THR A 110 115.92 0.64 4.28
CA THR A 110 114.48 0.40 4.13
C THR A 110 113.65 1.35 4.99
N GLY A 111 112.53 1.84 4.45
CA GLY A 111 111.45 2.46 5.20
C GLY A 111 110.27 1.48 5.30
N VAL A 112 109.57 1.46 6.43
CA VAL A 112 108.41 0.57 6.65
C VAL A 112 107.21 1.36 7.16
N VAL A 113 106.01 0.96 6.74
CA VAL A 113 104.74 1.45 7.30
C VAL A 113 103.80 0.28 7.57
N GLU A 114 103.09 0.33 8.71
CA GLU A 114 101.98 -0.57 8.96
C GLU A 114 100.73 -0.10 8.22
N LEU A 115 100.16 -1.01 7.43
CA LEU A 115 98.92 -0.84 6.70
C LEU A 115 97.83 -1.70 7.35
N THR A 116 96.70 -1.07 7.69
CA THR A 116 95.50 -1.79 8.12
C THR A 116 94.44 -1.79 7.02
N VAL A 117 94.07 -2.97 6.54
CA VAL A 117 92.96 -3.16 5.61
C VAL A 117 91.67 -3.35 6.42
N THR A 118 90.72 -2.43 6.29
CA THR A 118 89.42 -2.50 6.99
C THR A 118 88.38 -3.27 6.15
N PRO A 119 87.40 -3.94 6.78
CA PRO A 119 86.40 -4.73 6.08
C PRO A 119 85.44 -3.86 5.25
N LYS A 120 84.88 -4.43 4.18
CA LYS A 120 83.85 -3.79 3.36
C LYS A 120 82.53 -3.76 4.13
N LYS A 121 82.01 -2.56 4.35
CA LYS A 121 80.76 -2.30 5.09
C LYS A 121 79.54 -2.25 4.16
N VAL A 122 78.36 -2.53 4.72
CA VAL A 122 77.04 -2.38 4.12
C VAL A 122 76.79 -0.91 3.77
N THR A 123 76.25 -0.65 2.57
CA THR A 123 75.92 0.68 2.06
C THR A 123 74.41 0.89 1.87
N SER A 124 73.62 -0.17 1.70
CA SER A 124 72.15 -0.09 1.63
C SER A 124 71.48 -1.39 2.07
N ILE A 125 70.27 -1.27 2.64
CA ILE A 125 69.39 -2.41 2.96
C ILE A 125 68.03 -2.16 2.30
N ALA A 126 67.54 -3.12 1.51
CA ALA A 126 66.19 -3.12 0.97
C ALA A 126 65.32 -4.13 1.72
N VAL A 127 64.30 -3.64 2.43
CA VAL A 127 63.32 -4.49 3.12
C VAL A 127 62.12 -4.71 2.20
N THR A 128 61.76 -5.95 1.95
CA THR A 128 60.57 -6.30 1.14
C THR A 128 59.58 -7.15 1.93
N SER A 129 58.30 -6.96 1.63
CA SER A 129 57.17 -7.69 2.20
C SER A 129 56.26 -8.17 1.07
N SER A 130 55.70 -9.37 1.20
CA SER A 130 54.69 -9.87 0.26
C SER A 130 53.31 -9.23 0.45
N LEU A 131 53.04 -8.70 1.65
CA LEU A 131 51.79 -8.04 2.00
C LEU A 131 52.06 -6.64 2.57
N THR A 132 51.14 -5.70 2.32
CA THR A 132 51.18 -4.36 2.90
C THR A 132 50.42 -4.26 4.23
N SER A 133 49.68 -5.32 4.61
CA SER A 133 48.94 -5.40 5.87
C SER A 133 48.96 -6.80 6.47
N VAL A 134 48.78 -6.88 7.79
CA VAL A 134 48.68 -8.13 8.56
C VAL A 134 47.52 -8.01 9.54
N ALA A 135 46.73 -9.07 9.75
CA ALA A 135 45.68 -9.04 10.77
C ALA A 135 46.29 -9.19 12.16
N ALA A 136 45.69 -8.58 13.19
CA ALA A 136 46.07 -8.83 14.57
C ALA A 136 46.03 -10.35 14.89
N GLY A 137 47.09 -10.87 15.50
CA GLY A 137 47.31 -12.30 15.77
C GLY A 137 47.87 -13.11 14.59
N SER A 138 47.95 -12.54 13.39
CA SER A 138 48.59 -13.17 12.21
C SER A 138 50.03 -12.73 12.04
N THR A 139 50.79 -13.46 11.22
CA THR A 139 52.21 -13.19 10.96
C THR A 139 52.49 -12.85 9.49
N GLN A 140 53.58 -12.10 9.26
CA GLN A 140 54.10 -11.77 7.93
C GLN A 140 55.63 -11.82 7.96
N GLN A 141 56.22 -12.59 7.06
CA GLN A 141 57.67 -12.68 6.93
C GLN A 141 58.22 -11.50 6.12
N LEU A 142 59.21 -10.79 6.65
CA LEU A 142 59.97 -9.78 5.92
C LEU A 142 61.29 -10.37 5.43
N THR A 143 61.84 -9.79 4.35
CA THR A 143 63.19 -10.11 3.88
C THR A 143 64.01 -8.83 3.77
N ALA A 144 65.30 -8.89 4.14
CA ALA A 144 66.24 -7.79 4.03
C ALA A 144 67.37 -8.17 3.06
N ALA A 145 67.48 -7.43 1.96
CA ALA A 145 68.58 -7.58 1.01
C ALA A 145 69.65 -6.51 1.31
N VAL A 146 70.86 -6.95 1.66
CA VAL A 146 71.99 -6.07 2.00
C VAL A 146 72.93 -5.90 0.80
N LEU A 147 73.37 -4.68 0.54
CA LEU A 147 74.38 -4.37 -0.47
C LEU A 147 75.54 -3.58 0.14
N PRO A 148 76.77 -3.76 -0.35
CA PRO A 148 77.14 -4.67 -1.44
C PRO A 148 77.12 -6.15 -1.00
N GLU A 149 76.90 -7.09 -1.94
CA GLU A 149 76.70 -8.51 -1.64
C GLU A 149 77.94 -9.18 -0.99
N ASP A 150 79.11 -8.61 -1.22
CA ASP A 150 80.40 -9.01 -0.66
C ASP A 150 80.79 -8.24 0.62
N ALA A 151 79.83 -7.57 1.28
CA ALA A 151 80.05 -7.01 2.61
C ALA A 151 80.46 -8.11 3.60
N ALA A 152 81.43 -7.82 4.48
CA ALA A 152 82.01 -8.81 5.37
C ALA A 152 81.02 -9.32 6.44
N ASN A 153 80.15 -8.44 6.93
CA ASN A 153 79.05 -8.79 7.82
C ASN A 153 77.72 -8.34 7.19
N LYS A 154 76.86 -9.30 6.89
CA LYS A 154 75.55 -9.13 6.24
C LYS A 154 74.36 -9.28 7.19
N GLU A 155 74.63 -9.50 8.48
CA GLU A 155 73.58 -9.65 9.47
C GLU A 155 72.86 -8.32 9.73
N VAL A 156 71.55 -8.41 9.92
CA VAL A 156 70.71 -7.28 10.30
C VAL A 156 70.09 -7.50 11.67
N GLU A 157 69.80 -6.40 12.36
CA GLU A 157 69.00 -6.35 13.57
C GLU A 157 67.62 -5.78 13.24
N TRP A 158 66.57 -6.48 13.63
CA TRP A 158 65.19 -6.06 13.40
C TRP A 158 64.64 -5.29 14.60
N SER A 159 63.90 -4.23 14.34
CA SER A 159 63.15 -3.50 15.36
C SER A 159 61.78 -3.06 14.83
N SER A 160 60.82 -2.94 15.75
CA SER A 160 59.49 -2.39 15.47
C SER A 160 59.40 -0.97 16.03
N GLY A 161 58.85 -0.05 15.24
CA GLY A 161 58.60 1.32 15.67
C GLY A 161 57.50 1.43 16.75
N ASP A 162 56.63 0.44 16.88
CA ASP A 162 55.61 0.36 17.92
C ASP A 162 55.21 -1.11 18.20
N ILE A 163 55.77 -1.66 19.28
CA ILE A 163 55.51 -3.05 19.71
C ILE A 163 54.05 -3.29 20.17
N SER A 164 53.30 -2.23 20.50
CA SER A 164 51.86 -2.36 20.81
C SER A 164 51.02 -2.63 19.56
N LYS A 165 51.58 -2.35 18.37
CA LYS A 165 50.94 -2.56 17.07
C LYS A 165 51.43 -3.83 16.39
N ALA A 166 52.73 -4.03 16.29
CA ALA A 166 53.32 -5.29 15.81
C ALA A 166 54.69 -5.56 16.44
N THR A 167 54.99 -6.84 16.67
CA THR A 167 56.32 -7.30 17.07
C THR A 167 57.05 -7.90 15.87
N VAL A 168 58.38 -7.93 15.89
CA VAL A 168 59.21 -8.59 14.88
C VAL A 168 60.27 -9.42 15.59
N ASP A 169 60.50 -10.65 15.13
CA ASP A 169 61.52 -11.53 15.69
C ASP A 169 62.90 -11.33 15.03
N ALA A 170 63.91 -12.07 15.51
CA ALA A 170 65.28 -11.98 15.00
C ALA A 170 65.42 -12.41 13.53
N ASN A 171 64.44 -13.16 12.99
CA ASN A 171 64.42 -13.64 11.61
C ASN A 171 63.56 -12.75 10.69
N GLY A 172 63.00 -11.64 11.19
CA GLY A 172 62.15 -10.75 10.41
C GLY A 172 60.69 -11.22 10.30
N LEU A 173 60.24 -12.16 11.14
CA LEU A 173 58.84 -12.56 11.20
C LEU A 173 58.06 -11.55 12.05
N VAL A 174 57.17 -10.80 11.42
CA VAL A 174 56.32 -9.80 12.07
C VAL A 174 55.03 -10.45 12.56
N THR A 175 54.62 -10.18 13.80
CA THR A 175 53.32 -10.58 14.36
C THR A 175 52.47 -9.35 14.65
N GLY A 176 51.27 -9.27 14.06
CA GLY A 176 50.34 -8.18 14.35
C GLY A 176 49.76 -8.29 15.77
N VAL A 177 49.69 -7.19 16.50
CA VAL A 177 49.17 -7.12 17.88
C VAL A 177 47.86 -6.33 17.95
N ALA A 178 47.85 -5.10 17.44
CA ALA A 178 46.67 -4.23 17.46
C ALA A 178 46.62 -3.30 16.24
N ALA A 179 45.42 -2.84 15.86
CA ALA A 179 45.23 -2.00 14.68
C ALA A 179 46.10 -0.73 14.70
N GLY A 180 46.76 -0.45 13.57
CA GLY A 180 47.62 0.71 13.36
C GLY A 180 48.72 0.46 12.33
N ALA A 181 49.25 1.53 11.75
CA ALA A 181 50.45 1.46 10.92
C ALA A 181 51.71 1.43 11.80
N VAL A 182 52.67 0.59 11.44
CA VAL A 182 53.94 0.43 12.15
C VAL A 182 55.08 0.27 11.16
N THR A 183 56.18 0.96 11.42
CA THR A 183 57.41 0.85 10.64
C THR A 183 58.28 -0.25 11.23
N ILE A 184 58.69 -1.22 10.42
CA ILE A 184 59.65 -2.26 10.79
C ILE A 184 60.98 -1.95 10.11
N THR A 185 62.05 -1.94 10.91
CA THR A 185 63.39 -1.49 10.49
C THR A 185 64.40 -2.62 10.64
N ALA A 186 65.22 -2.84 9.60
CA ALA A 186 66.41 -3.67 9.62
C ALA A 186 67.66 -2.78 9.64
N THR A 187 68.55 -2.99 10.61
CA THR A 187 69.80 -2.22 10.80
C THR A 187 71.01 -3.11 10.61
N ALA A 188 72.01 -2.69 9.83
CA ALA A 188 73.24 -3.45 9.63
C ALA A 188 74.03 -3.60 10.93
N LYS A 189 74.49 -4.82 11.24
CA LYS A 189 75.29 -5.12 12.44
C LYS A 189 76.81 -4.93 12.27
N ASP A 190 77.25 -4.42 11.12
CA ASP A 190 78.66 -4.20 10.77
C ASP A 190 79.22 -2.84 11.25
N GLY A 191 78.41 -2.08 11.99
CA GLY A 191 78.76 -0.74 12.48
C GLY A 191 78.80 0.32 11.38
N SER A 192 78.14 0.11 10.23
CA SER A 192 77.89 1.14 9.21
C SER A 192 76.78 2.12 9.59
N GLY A 193 75.83 1.68 10.44
CA GLY A 193 74.63 2.45 10.78
C GLY A 193 73.57 2.49 9.68
N VAL A 194 73.74 1.73 8.60
CA VAL A 194 72.79 1.67 7.49
C VAL A 194 71.50 0.96 7.92
N THR A 195 70.35 1.51 7.53
CA THR A 195 69.03 0.96 7.82
C THR A 195 68.20 0.81 6.54
N GLY A 196 67.27 -0.15 6.55
CA GLY A 196 66.18 -0.28 5.60
C GLY A 196 64.87 -0.49 6.35
N ALA A 197 63.76 0.02 5.84
CA ALA A 197 62.48 -0.03 6.55
C ALA A 197 61.29 -0.28 5.62
N VAL A 198 60.22 -0.85 6.18
CA VAL A 198 58.92 -1.02 5.52
C VAL A 198 57.81 -0.62 6.49
N VAL A 199 56.76 0.01 5.97
CA VAL A 199 55.54 0.29 6.76
C VAL A 199 54.55 -0.84 6.54
N LEU A 200 54.12 -1.47 7.63
CA LEU A 200 53.04 -2.45 7.65
C LEU A 200 51.83 -1.87 8.36
N THR A 201 50.63 -2.13 7.85
CA THR A 201 49.39 -1.77 8.55
C THR A 201 48.79 -3.00 9.22
N VAL A 202 48.69 -2.98 10.55
CA VAL A 202 47.96 -4.00 11.29
C VAL A 202 46.47 -3.68 11.22
N THR A 203 45.68 -4.65 10.80
CA THR A 203 44.21 -4.55 10.70
C THR A 203 43.55 -5.36 11.80
N GLN A 204 42.46 -4.85 12.37
CA GLN A 204 41.65 -5.61 13.32
C GLN A 204 40.48 -6.24 12.57
N ARG A 205 40.25 -7.53 12.82
CA ARG A 205 39.07 -8.25 12.33
C ARG A 205 37.93 -8.20 13.35
N ALA A 206 36.70 -8.21 12.84
CA ALA A 206 35.48 -8.33 13.60
C ALA A 206 35.47 -9.64 14.39
N THR A 207 34.91 -9.56 15.60
CA THR A 207 34.71 -10.70 16.49
C THR A 207 33.23 -10.93 16.79
N SER A 208 32.40 -9.89 16.73
CA SER A 208 30.94 -9.99 16.83
C SER A 208 30.24 -8.82 16.14
N ILE A 209 28.94 -8.96 15.88
CA ILE A 209 28.07 -7.89 15.38
C ILE A 209 26.87 -7.78 16.33
N VAL A 210 26.46 -6.54 16.63
CA VAL A 210 25.24 -6.28 17.42
C VAL A 210 24.21 -5.62 16.53
N ILE A 211 23.00 -6.18 16.45
CA ILE A 211 21.87 -5.63 15.69
C ILE A 211 20.93 -4.86 16.62
N ALA A 212 20.58 -3.62 16.30
CA ALA A 212 19.56 -2.83 17.00
C ALA A 212 18.39 -2.45 16.06
N PRO A 213 17.15 -2.27 16.58
CA PRO A 213 16.72 -2.49 17.96
C PRO A 213 16.75 -3.98 18.38
N ALA A 214 16.73 -4.22 19.70
CA ALA A 214 16.57 -5.57 20.25
C ALA A 214 15.14 -6.09 20.03
N GLU A 215 14.93 -7.42 20.09
CA GLU A 215 13.63 -8.06 19.86
C GLU A 215 12.46 -7.43 20.65
N PRO A 216 11.21 -7.46 20.12
CA PRO A 216 10.79 -8.08 18.87
C PRO A 216 10.91 -7.17 17.64
N SER A 217 11.33 -7.73 16.49
CA SER A 217 11.33 -7.02 15.19
C SER A 217 10.07 -7.33 14.38
N VAL A 218 9.07 -6.43 14.46
CA VAL A 218 7.79 -6.55 13.74
C VAL A 218 7.65 -5.39 12.75
N VAL A 219 7.17 -5.69 11.54
CA VAL A 219 6.88 -4.68 10.51
C VAL A 219 5.56 -5.01 9.80
N GLY A 220 4.78 -4.00 9.44
CA GLY A 220 3.60 -4.18 8.61
C GLY A 220 3.96 -4.39 7.13
N VAL A 221 3.09 -5.06 6.36
CA VAL A 221 3.22 -5.09 4.89
C VAL A 221 3.25 -3.64 4.35
N ASN A 222 4.17 -3.37 3.41
CA ASN A 222 4.49 -2.06 2.84
C ASN A 222 5.01 -1.01 3.85
N LYS A 223 5.40 -1.43 5.05
CA LYS A 223 6.12 -0.59 6.02
C LYS A 223 7.59 -0.98 6.07
N THR A 224 8.40 -0.10 6.65
CA THR A 224 9.84 -0.30 6.78
C THR A 224 10.25 -0.27 8.26
N LEU A 225 11.07 -1.24 8.66
CA LEU A 225 11.77 -1.31 9.93
C LEU A 225 13.26 -1.02 9.68
N ALA A 226 13.83 -0.05 10.39
CA ALA A 226 15.26 0.22 10.30
C ALA A 226 16.02 -0.67 11.29
N LEU A 227 16.94 -1.49 10.78
CA LEU A 227 17.93 -2.20 11.58
C LEU A 227 19.28 -1.51 11.42
N THR A 228 20.03 -1.41 12.52
CA THR A 228 21.42 -0.95 12.52
C THR A 228 22.32 -2.07 13.01
N ALA A 229 23.54 -2.12 12.49
CA ALA A 229 24.56 -3.08 12.88
C ALA A 229 25.81 -2.35 13.38
N THR A 230 26.32 -2.79 14.53
CA THR A 230 27.57 -2.31 15.12
C THR A 230 28.56 -3.47 15.14
N VAL A 231 29.70 -3.32 14.45
CA VAL A 231 30.75 -4.34 14.39
C VAL A 231 31.70 -4.14 15.58
N LEU A 232 31.98 -5.21 16.32
CA LEU A 232 32.90 -5.21 17.45
C LEU A 232 34.16 -6.04 17.12
N PRO A 233 35.34 -5.61 17.59
CA PRO A 233 35.60 -4.34 18.28
C PRO A 233 35.46 -3.13 17.33
N SER A 234 35.29 -1.92 17.87
CA SER A 234 35.10 -0.69 17.07
C SER A 234 36.28 -0.35 16.15
N ALA A 235 37.45 -0.93 16.41
CA ALA A 235 38.63 -0.80 15.55
C ALA A 235 38.57 -1.65 14.27
N ALA A 236 37.65 -2.62 14.19
CA ALA A 236 37.40 -3.36 12.95
C ALA A 236 36.55 -2.52 11.97
N PRO A 237 36.64 -2.79 10.66
CA PRO A 237 35.79 -2.12 9.67
C PRO A 237 34.31 -2.26 9.98
N GLN A 238 33.58 -1.14 10.01
CA GLN A 238 32.14 -1.11 10.29
C GLN A 238 31.28 -1.39 9.03
N THR A 239 31.91 -1.79 7.93
CA THR A 239 31.23 -2.14 6.69
C THR A 239 30.63 -3.53 6.80
N VAL A 240 29.34 -3.62 6.49
CA VAL A 240 28.55 -4.86 6.59
C VAL A 240 27.75 -5.09 5.30
N THR A 241 27.33 -6.34 5.11
CA THR A 241 26.39 -6.73 4.06
C THR A 241 25.14 -7.30 4.69
N TRP A 242 23.98 -6.88 4.20
CA TRP A 242 22.67 -7.35 4.65
C TRP A 242 22.07 -8.30 3.63
N THR A 243 21.49 -9.40 4.11
CA THR A 243 20.78 -10.38 3.28
C THR A 243 19.49 -10.81 3.96
N SER A 244 18.51 -11.21 3.17
CA SER A 244 17.26 -11.79 3.66
C SER A 244 17.12 -13.22 3.16
N SER A 245 16.75 -14.12 4.06
CA SER A 245 16.40 -15.50 3.73
C SER A 245 15.17 -15.61 2.82
N LEU A 246 14.23 -14.67 2.93
CA LEU A 246 12.98 -14.63 2.14
C LEU A 246 12.66 -13.17 1.73
N PRO A 247 13.31 -12.64 0.68
CA PRO A 247 13.10 -11.26 0.22
C PRO A 247 11.67 -10.96 -0.23
N ASN A 248 10.90 -11.98 -0.62
CA ASN A 248 9.48 -11.88 -0.96
C ASN A 248 8.56 -11.75 0.26
N ILE A 249 9.07 -11.99 1.47
CA ILE A 249 8.39 -11.75 2.75
C ILE A 249 8.92 -10.46 3.38
N ALA A 250 10.24 -10.35 3.56
CA ALA A 250 10.90 -9.16 4.06
C ALA A 250 12.17 -8.88 3.25
N ALA A 251 12.19 -7.78 2.50
CA ALA A 251 13.37 -7.35 1.74
C ALA A 251 14.21 -6.42 2.60
N VAL A 252 15.54 -6.54 2.55
CA VAL A 252 16.48 -5.63 3.25
C VAL A 252 17.39 -4.97 2.23
N ASN A 253 17.62 -3.67 2.39
CA ASN A 253 18.58 -2.94 1.56
C ASN A 253 19.97 -2.86 2.23
N ASN A 254 20.95 -2.30 1.53
CA ASN A 254 22.33 -2.23 2.03
C ASN A 254 22.51 -1.30 3.25
N ALA A 255 21.52 -0.48 3.57
CA ALA A 255 21.50 0.39 4.75
C ALA A 255 20.82 -0.25 5.98
N GLY A 256 20.36 -1.50 5.88
CA GLY A 256 19.65 -2.20 6.96
C GLY A 256 18.17 -1.84 7.07
N ALA A 257 17.58 -1.15 6.09
CA ALA A 257 16.15 -0.90 6.06
C ALA A 257 15.41 -2.13 5.52
N VAL A 258 14.56 -2.73 6.37
CA VAL A 258 13.76 -3.92 6.08
C VAL A 258 12.34 -3.53 5.70
N THR A 259 11.93 -3.78 4.46
CA THR A 259 10.57 -3.56 3.98
C THR A 259 9.77 -4.85 4.05
N GLY A 260 8.60 -4.81 4.72
CA GLY A 260 7.65 -5.92 4.72
C GLY A 260 6.96 -6.04 3.36
N VAL A 261 7.11 -7.17 2.68
CA VAL A 261 6.56 -7.43 1.35
C VAL A 261 5.30 -8.29 1.42
N ALA A 262 5.34 -9.37 2.21
CA ALA A 262 4.20 -10.27 2.41
C ALA A 262 4.16 -10.78 3.85
N ARG A 263 2.98 -11.18 4.33
CA ARG A 263 2.81 -11.73 5.68
C ARG A 263 3.65 -13.01 5.84
N GLY A 264 4.36 -13.10 6.96
CA GLY A 264 5.20 -14.25 7.27
C GLY A 264 6.40 -13.88 8.14
N THR A 265 7.39 -14.76 8.20
CA THR A 265 8.64 -14.54 8.94
C THR A 265 9.83 -14.71 8.01
N ALA A 266 10.84 -13.86 8.18
CA ALA A 266 12.09 -13.94 7.45
C ALA A 266 13.25 -13.67 8.42
N VAL A 267 14.35 -14.39 8.24
CA VAL A 267 15.62 -14.10 8.92
C VAL A 267 16.42 -13.12 8.07
N ILE A 268 16.81 -12.01 8.69
CA ILE A 268 17.74 -11.03 8.14
C ILE A 268 19.13 -11.31 8.72
N THR A 269 20.11 -11.49 7.83
CA THR A 269 21.50 -11.76 8.21
C THR A 269 22.37 -10.56 7.87
N VAL A 270 23.21 -10.16 8.82
CA VAL A 270 24.26 -9.16 8.61
C VAL A 270 25.62 -9.81 8.75
N ALA A 271 26.53 -9.55 7.83
CA ALA A 271 27.89 -10.10 7.84
C ALA A 271 28.95 -9.01 7.67
N ALA A 272 30.05 -9.12 8.44
CA ALA A 272 31.20 -8.23 8.31
C ALA A 272 31.93 -8.49 7.00
N THR A 273 32.37 -7.43 6.31
CA THR A 273 33.03 -7.55 5.00
C THR A 273 34.56 -7.66 5.08
N ASP A 274 35.13 -7.80 6.27
CA ASP A 274 36.57 -7.80 6.55
C ASP A 274 37.23 -9.18 6.44
N GLY A 275 36.47 -10.18 5.98
CA GLY A 275 36.93 -11.56 5.83
C GLY A 275 37.03 -12.35 7.15
N SER A 276 36.52 -11.81 8.27
CA SER A 276 36.43 -12.51 9.56
C SER A 276 35.48 -13.71 9.53
N GLY A 277 34.48 -13.71 8.64
CA GLY A 277 33.39 -14.68 8.63
C GLY A 277 32.34 -14.45 9.72
N VAL A 278 32.42 -13.35 10.47
CA VAL A 278 31.45 -13.00 11.52
C VAL A 278 30.13 -12.54 10.89
N SER A 279 29.04 -13.17 11.33
CA SER A 279 27.68 -12.79 10.96
C SER A 279 26.74 -12.87 12.16
N GLU A 280 25.69 -12.07 12.15
CA GLU A 280 24.61 -12.09 13.15
C GLU A 280 23.25 -12.14 12.45
N THR A 281 22.22 -12.62 13.13
CA THR A 281 20.88 -12.77 12.54
C THR A 281 19.78 -12.10 13.36
N ARG A 282 18.72 -11.67 12.67
CA ARG A 282 17.51 -11.09 13.27
C ARG A 282 16.28 -11.71 12.63
N THR A 283 15.35 -12.22 13.44
CA THR A 283 14.07 -12.71 12.91
C THR A 283 13.11 -11.53 12.79
N VAL A 284 12.59 -11.28 11.59
CA VAL A 284 11.60 -10.25 11.32
C VAL A 284 10.27 -10.90 11.02
N THR A 285 9.23 -10.51 11.77
CA THR A 285 7.85 -10.94 11.52
C THR A 285 7.11 -9.84 10.77
N VAL A 286 6.62 -10.16 9.58
CA VAL A 286 5.80 -9.27 8.76
C VAL A 286 4.33 -9.59 9.00
N LYS A 287 3.60 -8.61 9.50
CA LYS A 287 2.16 -8.72 9.81
C LYS A 287 1.33 -7.99 8.77
N SER A 288 0.08 -8.43 8.59
CA SER A 288 -0.86 -7.71 7.71
C SER A 288 -1.10 -6.28 8.20
N SER A 289 -1.16 -5.34 7.26
CA SER A 289 -1.56 -3.94 7.47
C SER A 289 -2.93 -3.62 6.85
N ASP A 290 -3.66 -4.66 6.40
CA ASP A 290 -4.99 -4.52 5.81
C ASP A 290 -6.04 -4.28 6.90
N VAL A 291 -6.88 -3.27 6.67
CA VAL A 291 -7.95 -2.81 7.56
C VAL A 291 -9.30 -2.78 6.84
N SER A 292 -9.40 -3.47 5.70
CA SER A 292 -10.60 -3.49 4.88
C SER A 292 -11.76 -4.26 5.53
N ILE A 293 -12.99 -3.80 5.23
CA ILE A 293 -14.21 -4.59 5.40
C ILE A 293 -14.74 -4.86 3.99
N ALA A 294 -14.71 -6.11 3.56
CA ALA A 294 -15.14 -6.52 2.22
C ALA A 294 -16.67 -6.45 2.05
N SER A 295 -17.42 -6.74 3.12
CA SER A 295 -18.88 -6.66 3.14
C SER A 295 -19.38 -6.35 4.54
N MET A 296 -20.51 -5.64 4.61
CA MET A 296 -21.23 -5.38 5.84
C MET A 296 -22.73 -5.43 5.59
N THR A 297 -23.46 -6.05 6.50
CA THR A 297 -24.91 -6.16 6.44
C THR A 297 -25.55 -5.92 7.81
N LEU A 298 -26.69 -5.25 7.83
CA LEU A 298 -27.46 -4.95 9.05
C LEU A 298 -28.82 -5.62 9.01
N GLY A 299 -29.28 -6.11 10.16
CA GLY A 299 -30.61 -6.70 10.33
C GLY A 299 -30.62 -8.22 10.31
N ALA A 300 -31.79 -8.78 10.59
CA ALA A 300 -32.01 -10.21 10.56
C ALA A 300 -32.72 -10.61 9.26
N ALA A 301 -32.53 -11.85 8.82
CA ALA A 301 -33.25 -12.40 7.67
C ALA A 301 -34.78 -12.25 7.82
N SER A 302 -35.31 -12.29 9.06
CA SER A 302 -36.72 -12.10 9.37
C SER A 302 -37.24 -10.66 9.17
N THR A 303 -36.37 -9.65 9.21
CA THR A 303 -36.74 -8.22 9.13
C THR A 303 -36.18 -7.49 7.91
N HIS A 304 -35.58 -8.23 6.97
CA HIS A 304 -34.75 -7.75 5.85
C HIS A 304 -33.32 -7.40 6.25
N VAL A 305 -32.38 -7.79 5.39
CA VAL A 305 -30.94 -7.54 5.55
C VAL A 305 -30.54 -6.39 4.65
N TYR A 306 -30.05 -5.31 5.26
CA TYR A 306 -29.53 -4.14 4.55
C TYR A 306 -28.09 -4.36 4.17
N ASN A 307 -27.81 -4.46 2.87
CA ASN A 307 -26.45 -4.49 2.36
C ASN A 307 -25.83 -3.09 2.45
N ILE A 308 -24.64 -3.00 3.03
CA ILE A 308 -23.88 -1.77 3.16
C ILE A 308 -22.63 -1.89 2.32
N THR A 309 -22.33 -0.85 1.56
CA THR A 309 -21.00 -0.64 0.96
C THR A 309 -20.16 0.14 1.97
N PRO A 310 -19.33 -0.51 2.81
CA PRO A 310 -18.56 0.16 3.83
C PRO A 310 -17.52 1.09 3.21
N VAL A 311 -17.26 2.23 3.85
CA VAL A 311 -16.27 3.21 3.42
C VAL A 311 -15.34 3.52 4.58
N ALA A 312 -14.04 3.26 4.40
CA ALA A 312 -13.03 3.57 5.41
C ALA A 312 -12.93 5.09 5.64
N GLY A 313 -13.01 5.52 6.89
CA GLY A 313 -13.05 6.93 7.29
C GLY A 313 -14.37 7.65 7.00
N GLY A 314 -15.35 6.99 6.38
CA GLY A 314 -16.62 7.56 5.98
C GLY A 314 -17.79 7.18 6.89
N THR A 315 -18.92 7.86 6.67
CA THR A 315 -20.22 7.52 7.25
C THR A 315 -21.18 7.08 6.15
N VAL A 316 -21.75 5.89 6.30
CA VAL A 316 -22.83 5.41 5.44
C VAL A 316 -24.16 5.54 6.19
N SER A 317 -25.13 6.21 5.58
CA SER A 317 -26.46 6.40 6.18
C SER A 317 -27.49 5.52 5.50
N LEU A 318 -28.17 4.69 6.29
CA LEU A 318 -29.31 3.91 5.85
C LEU A 318 -30.58 4.75 5.92
N ASN A 319 -31.18 4.96 4.76
CA ASN A 319 -32.46 5.63 4.60
C ASN A 319 -33.55 4.59 4.31
N ASN A 320 -34.80 4.98 4.54
CA ASN A 320 -35.99 4.17 4.30
C ASN A 320 -35.87 2.78 4.91
N VAL A 321 -35.37 2.71 6.14
CA VAL A 321 -35.39 1.46 6.89
C VAL A 321 -36.83 1.08 7.21
N ASN A 322 -37.12 -0.20 7.30
CA ASN A 322 -38.47 -0.66 7.58
C ASN A 322 -38.86 -0.33 9.03
N ARG A 323 -40.17 -0.24 9.30
CA ARG A 323 -40.69 0.19 10.60
C ARG A 323 -40.31 -0.74 11.74
N THR A 324 -40.42 -2.06 11.54
CA THR A 324 -40.05 -3.04 12.56
C THR A 324 -38.57 -2.91 12.95
N PHE A 325 -37.70 -2.69 11.96
CA PHE A 325 -36.29 -2.42 12.17
C PHE A 325 -36.06 -1.10 12.93
N ALA A 326 -36.75 -0.02 12.54
CA ALA A 326 -36.66 1.28 13.21
C ALA A 326 -37.13 1.23 14.69
N ALA A 327 -38.12 0.39 15.00
CA ALA A 327 -38.58 0.20 16.38
C ALA A 327 -37.56 -0.57 17.24
N SER A 328 -36.61 -1.29 16.63
CA SER A 328 -35.65 -2.16 17.31
C SER A 328 -34.18 -1.74 17.09
N ILE A 329 -33.92 -0.47 16.79
CA ILE A 329 -32.56 0.03 16.49
C ILE A 329 -31.56 -0.17 17.63
N ALA A 330 -32.03 -0.42 18.86
CA ALA A 330 -31.18 -0.65 20.03
C ALA A 330 -30.42 -2.00 20.00
N ALA A 331 -30.85 -2.95 19.17
CA ALA A 331 -30.26 -4.29 19.12
C ALA A 331 -30.27 -4.86 17.69
N VAL A 332 -29.60 -4.17 16.77
CA VAL A 332 -29.52 -4.57 15.35
C VAL A 332 -28.35 -5.54 15.14
N PRO A 333 -28.57 -6.75 14.60
CA PRO A 333 -27.49 -7.65 14.21
C PRO A 333 -26.63 -7.03 13.12
N VAL A 334 -25.30 -7.12 13.28
CA VAL A 334 -24.31 -6.61 12.34
C VAL A 334 -23.40 -7.74 11.92
N THR A 335 -23.45 -8.10 10.65
CA THR A 335 -22.54 -9.10 10.05
C THR A 335 -21.59 -8.38 9.11
N PHE A 336 -20.32 -8.75 9.15
CA PHE A 336 -19.29 -8.21 8.27
C PHE A 336 -18.21 -9.24 7.98
N THR A 337 -17.48 -9.00 6.89
CA THR A 337 -16.26 -9.75 6.53
C THR A 337 -15.09 -8.78 6.55
N ALA A 338 -14.31 -8.80 7.63
CA ALA A 338 -13.09 -7.98 7.76
C ALA A 338 -11.89 -8.70 7.13
N ALA A 339 -10.82 -7.95 6.85
CA ALA A 339 -9.54 -8.50 6.43
C ALA A 339 -9.03 -9.58 7.40
N ASP A 340 -8.38 -10.61 6.87
CA ASP A 340 -7.85 -11.72 7.66
C ASP A 340 -6.94 -11.22 8.79
N HIS A 341 -7.16 -11.74 10.01
CA HIS A 341 -6.43 -11.39 11.24
C HIS A 341 -6.62 -9.94 11.72
N ALA A 342 -7.46 -9.14 11.07
CA ALA A 342 -7.84 -7.85 11.59
C ALA A 342 -8.81 -8.01 12.77
N ALA A 343 -8.64 -7.17 13.79
CA ALA A 343 -9.54 -7.08 14.93
C ALA A 343 -10.57 -5.98 14.70
N VAL A 344 -11.84 -6.26 14.94
CA VAL A 344 -12.92 -5.26 14.87
C VAL A 344 -13.39 -4.93 16.27
N THR A 345 -13.49 -3.63 16.57
CA THR A 345 -13.96 -3.12 17.85
C THR A 345 -15.07 -2.09 17.68
N LYS A 346 -15.94 -1.96 18.69
CA LYS A 346 -16.96 -0.92 18.81
C LYS A 346 -16.78 -0.23 20.17
N GLY A 347 -16.46 1.06 20.16
CA GLY A 347 -16.17 1.79 21.40
C GLY A 347 -14.97 1.22 22.18
N GLY A 348 -13.98 0.68 21.47
CA GLY A 348 -12.78 0.05 22.06
C GLY A 348 -12.96 -1.38 22.55
N VAL A 349 -14.17 -1.95 22.49
CA VAL A 349 -14.45 -3.35 22.87
C VAL A 349 -14.52 -4.24 21.64
N ALA A 350 -13.95 -5.44 21.70
CA ALA A 350 -14.02 -6.42 20.61
C ALA A 350 -15.48 -6.67 20.19
N PHE A 351 -15.73 -6.63 18.89
CA PHE A 351 -17.06 -6.78 18.31
C PHE A 351 -17.03 -7.91 17.29
N ALA A 352 -17.71 -9.01 17.60
CA ALA A 352 -17.76 -10.19 16.73
C ALA A 352 -18.84 -10.02 15.65
N SER A 353 -18.55 -10.46 14.42
CA SER A 353 -19.54 -10.53 13.34
C SER A 353 -20.76 -11.37 13.78
N GLY A 354 -21.96 -10.86 13.51
CA GLY A 354 -23.24 -11.39 14.00
C GLY A 354 -23.72 -10.81 15.34
N SER A 355 -22.88 -10.05 16.05
CA SER A 355 -23.29 -9.37 17.30
C SER A 355 -24.25 -8.22 17.02
N THR A 356 -25.01 -7.83 18.04
CA THR A 356 -25.95 -6.70 17.95
C THR A 356 -25.31 -5.37 18.35
N ALA A 357 -25.71 -4.29 17.69
CA ALA A 357 -25.34 -2.92 18.06
C ALA A 357 -26.57 -2.01 18.18
N ASP A 358 -26.45 -0.98 19.03
CA ASP A 358 -27.44 0.09 19.20
C ASP A 358 -27.14 1.24 18.24
N PHE A 359 -28.07 1.50 17.33
CA PHE A 359 -28.04 2.55 16.31
C PHE A 359 -28.97 3.72 16.62
N SER A 360 -29.35 3.92 17.89
CA SER A 360 -29.96 5.18 18.36
C SER A 360 -29.07 6.40 18.13
N SER A 361 -27.78 6.18 17.85
CA SER A 361 -26.81 7.13 17.33
C SER A 361 -25.90 6.45 16.30
N PRO A 362 -25.15 7.20 15.47
CA PRO A 362 -24.18 6.60 14.54
C PRO A 362 -23.20 5.66 15.26
N VAL A 363 -22.98 4.48 14.70
CA VAL A 363 -22.08 3.46 15.26
C VAL A 363 -20.81 3.42 14.43
N THR A 364 -19.66 3.57 15.09
CA THR A 364 -18.34 3.43 14.48
C THR A 364 -17.72 2.10 14.87
N PHE A 365 -17.35 1.31 13.86
CA PHE A 365 -16.52 0.12 13.99
C PHE A 365 -15.07 0.49 13.65
N THR A 366 -14.15 0.20 14.55
CA THR A 366 -12.71 0.39 14.31
C THR A 366 -12.09 -0.95 13.97
N VAL A 367 -11.53 -1.05 12.78
CA VAL A 367 -10.75 -2.20 12.32
C VAL A 367 -9.28 -1.90 12.56
N THR A 368 -8.62 -2.77 13.30
CA THR A 368 -7.17 -2.73 13.58
C THR A 368 -6.52 -3.89 12.85
N ALA A 369 -5.50 -3.60 12.04
CA ALA A 369 -4.75 -4.64 11.35
C ALA A 369 -3.96 -5.52 12.32
N GLU A 370 -3.45 -6.65 11.83
CA GLU A 370 -2.64 -7.59 12.63
C GLU A 370 -1.38 -6.92 13.21
N ASP A 371 -0.84 -5.91 12.52
CA ASP A 371 0.30 -5.10 13.00
C ASP A 371 0.04 -4.31 14.29
N GLY A 372 -1.23 -4.17 14.71
CA GLY A 372 -1.65 -3.51 15.95
C GLY A 372 -1.58 -1.98 15.93
N THR A 373 -1.18 -1.36 14.82
CA THR A 373 -0.97 0.09 14.71
C THR A 373 -1.77 0.73 13.59
N THR A 374 -1.96 0.00 12.48
CA THR A 374 -2.76 0.46 11.34
C THR A 374 -4.24 0.27 11.68
N THR A 375 -5.02 1.36 11.60
CA THR A 375 -6.45 1.35 11.93
C THR A 375 -7.28 2.09 10.90
N ALA A 376 -8.53 1.67 10.72
CA ALA A 376 -9.54 2.39 9.96
C ALA A 376 -10.89 2.35 10.69
N ALA A 377 -11.64 3.46 10.60
CA ALA A 377 -12.97 3.59 11.17
C ALA A 377 -14.04 3.43 10.08
N TYR A 378 -15.13 2.73 10.39
CA TYR A 378 -16.29 2.54 9.52
C TYR A 378 -17.53 2.95 10.28
N THR A 379 -18.15 4.06 9.88
CA THR A 379 -19.32 4.58 10.59
C THR A 379 -20.60 4.28 9.81
N VAL A 380 -21.59 3.74 10.51
CA VAL A 380 -22.92 3.48 9.97
C VAL A 380 -23.96 4.22 10.80
N SER A 381 -24.86 4.93 10.14
CA SER A 381 -26.00 5.59 10.78
C SER A 381 -27.32 5.11 10.17
N ILE A 382 -28.37 5.07 10.99
CA ILE A 382 -29.73 4.88 10.54
C ILE A 382 -30.42 6.24 10.59
N THR A 383 -30.89 6.73 9.44
CA THR A 383 -31.58 8.01 9.38
C THR A 383 -32.93 7.88 10.09
N ALA A 384 -33.23 8.83 10.99
CA ALA A 384 -34.50 8.86 11.70
C ALA A 384 -35.69 9.02 10.75
N TYR A 385 -36.82 8.42 11.12
CA TYR A 385 -38.05 8.50 10.33
C TYR A 385 -38.48 9.95 10.11
N ASN A 386 -38.81 10.28 8.86
CA ASN A 386 -39.48 11.51 8.48
C ASN A 386 -40.53 11.19 7.42
N ALA A 387 -41.78 11.58 7.66
CA ALA A 387 -42.90 11.21 6.79
C ALA A 387 -42.70 11.58 5.30
N VAL A 388 -41.91 12.61 5.01
CA VAL A 388 -41.71 13.13 3.65
C VAL A 388 -40.34 12.72 3.10
N SER A 389 -39.26 13.05 3.80
CA SER A 389 -37.90 12.85 3.29
C SER A 389 -37.33 11.46 3.55
N ASN A 390 -37.83 10.75 4.58
CA ASN A 390 -37.33 9.44 4.98
C ASN A 390 -38.46 8.53 5.53
N PRO A 391 -39.49 8.21 4.73
CA PRO A 391 -40.57 7.32 5.14
C PRO A 391 -40.06 5.88 5.35
N TYR A 392 -40.85 5.02 6.00
CA TYR A 392 -40.46 3.63 6.18
C TYR A 392 -40.42 2.88 4.85
N GLY A 393 -39.32 2.17 4.58
CA GLY A 393 -39.19 1.36 3.36
C GLY A 393 -39.88 0.02 3.49
N ILE A 394 -40.49 -0.44 2.39
CA ILE A 394 -41.09 -1.77 2.27
C ILE A 394 -40.35 -2.53 1.16
N TYR A 395 -39.75 -3.64 1.55
CA TYR A 395 -38.93 -4.53 0.72
C TYR A 395 -39.57 -5.92 0.57
N THR A 396 -40.41 -6.33 1.54
CA THR A 396 -41.01 -7.67 1.57
C THR A 396 -42.52 -7.63 1.84
N ALA A 397 -43.21 -8.73 1.52
CA ALA A 397 -44.65 -8.87 1.79
C ALA A 397 -45.00 -8.79 3.29
N ALA A 398 -44.12 -9.30 4.17
CA ALA A 398 -44.30 -9.19 5.61
C ALA A 398 -44.24 -7.72 6.09
N GLN A 399 -43.33 -6.92 5.53
CA GLN A 399 -43.23 -5.48 5.83
C GLN A 399 -44.42 -4.70 5.28
N LEU A 400 -44.94 -5.09 4.10
CA LEU A 400 -46.21 -4.54 3.59
C LEU A 400 -47.36 -4.85 4.56
N SER A 401 -47.38 -6.06 5.12
CA SER A 401 -48.34 -6.44 6.17
C SER A 401 -48.19 -5.62 7.46
N ASP A 402 -46.96 -5.28 7.86
CA ASP A 402 -46.69 -4.47 9.06
C ASP A 402 -47.27 -3.05 8.99
N VAL A 403 -47.58 -2.53 7.79
CA VAL A 403 -48.27 -1.23 7.62
C VAL A 403 -49.55 -1.15 8.47
N ARG A 404 -50.24 -2.29 8.68
CA ARG A 404 -51.46 -2.37 9.51
C ARG A 404 -51.24 -1.86 10.94
N ASN A 405 -50.01 -1.93 11.44
CA ASN A 405 -49.65 -1.60 12.81
C ASN A 405 -49.36 -0.10 12.99
N SER A 406 -49.34 0.72 11.93
CA SER A 406 -49.30 2.20 12.02
C SER A 406 -49.77 2.87 10.72
N LEU A 407 -51.08 3.08 10.60
CA LEU A 407 -51.72 3.63 9.40
C LEU A 407 -51.58 5.15 9.26
N ALA A 408 -51.10 5.83 10.29
CA ALA A 408 -50.77 7.27 10.25
C ALA A 408 -49.33 7.55 9.76
N SER A 409 -48.46 6.53 9.70
CA SER A 409 -47.09 6.68 9.18
C SER A 409 -47.06 6.70 7.65
N SER A 410 -45.95 7.19 7.10
CA SER A 410 -45.70 7.18 5.66
C SER A 410 -44.72 6.07 5.28
N TYR A 411 -44.98 5.45 4.14
CA TYR A 411 -44.32 4.25 3.64
C TYR A 411 -43.93 4.44 2.18
N LYS A 412 -42.86 3.75 1.78
CA LYS A 412 -42.33 3.78 0.43
C LYS A 412 -41.93 2.36 0.00
N LEU A 413 -42.46 1.86 -1.12
CA LEU A 413 -41.94 0.60 -1.68
C LEU A 413 -40.52 0.84 -2.22
N MET A 414 -39.64 -0.12 -2.00
CA MET A 414 -38.24 -0.05 -2.43
C MET A 414 -37.93 -1.05 -3.56
N ASN A 415 -38.88 -1.95 -3.84
CA ASN A 415 -38.88 -2.91 -4.93
C ASN A 415 -40.33 -3.39 -5.17
N ASP A 416 -40.54 -4.14 -6.25
CA ASP A 416 -41.79 -4.85 -6.47
C ASP A 416 -41.98 -5.92 -5.37
N VAL A 417 -43.20 -6.04 -4.87
CA VAL A 417 -43.56 -6.96 -3.79
C VAL A 417 -44.57 -7.97 -4.32
N ALA A 418 -44.17 -9.23 -4.43
CA ALA A 418 -45.08 -10.34 -4.69
C ALA A 418 -45.69 -10.83 -3.38
N LEU A 419 -47.02 -10.91 -3.31
CA LEU A 419 -47.70 -11.57 -2.20
C LEU A 419 -47.57 -13.10 -2.36
N PRO A 420 -47.37 -13.84 -1.26
CA PRO A 420 -47.15 -15.27 -1.29
C PRO A 420 -48.42 -16.06 -1.69
N ASP A 421 -48.25 -17.35 -1.97
CA ASP A 421 -49.37 -18.25 -2.25
C ASP A 421 -50.24 -18.47 -1.01
N LEU A 422 -51.49 -18.91 -1.22
CA LEU A 422 -52.47 -19.14 -0.15
C LEU A 422 -52.16 -20.42 0.63
N ASP A 423 -51.19 -20.35 1.54
CA ASP A 423 -50.82 -21.46 2.41
C ASP A 423 -50.61 -21.04 3.88
N ALA A 424 -50.41 -22.04 4.74
CA ALA A 424 -50.21 -21.82 6.17
C ALA A 424 -48.89 -21.10 6.49
N THR A 425 -47.85 -21.29 5.68
CA THR A 425 -46.54 -20.67 5.86
C THR A 425 -46.61 -19.17 5.60
N ALA A 426 -47.30 -18.78 4.53
CA ALA A 426 -47.63 -17.40 4.18
C ALA A 426 -48.48 -16.73 5.26
N ALA A 427 -49.47 -17.44 5.81
CA ALA A 427 -50.30 -16.94 6.90
C ALA A 427 -49.46 -16.55 8.12
N THR A 428 -48.51 -17.40 8.52
CA THR A 428 -47.55 -17.09 9.59
C THR A 428 -46.62 -15.93 9.22
N ALA A 429 -46.04 -15.95 8.02
CA ALA A 429 -45.08 -14.92 7.59
C ALA A 429 -45.68 -13.51 7.50
N LEU A 430 -46.93 -13.41 7.06
CA LEU A 430 -47.66 -12.15 7.00
C LEU A 430 -48.27 -11.78 8.35
N GLY A 431 -48.45 -12.72 9.27
CA GLY A 431 -49.23 -12.50 10.50
C GLY A 431 -50.72 -12.28 10.20
N ILE A 432 -51.26 -12.99 9.22
CA ILE A 432 -52.69 -12.98 8.85
C ILE A 432 -53.22 -14.40 9.03
N GLY A 433 -53.87 -14.66 10.17
CA GLY A 433 -54.25 -16.02 10.57
C GLY A 433 -55.19 -16.75 9.60
N ASP A 434 -56.02 -16.02 8.85
CA ASP A 434 -56.96 -16.56 7.87
C ASP A 434 -56.44 -16.47 6.43
N TYR A 435 -55.16 -16.15 6.19
CA TYR A 435 -54.61 -15.93 4.85
C TYR A 435 -54.75 -17.17 3.95
N ALA A 436 -54.47 -18.36 4.47
CA ALA A 436 -54.57 -19.60 3.70
C ALA A 436 -55.99 -19.84 3.13
N ALA A 437 -57.03 -19.33 3.80
CA ALA A 437 -58.42 -19.52 3.40
C ALA A 437 -59.01 -18.29 2.67
N LYS A 438 -58.64 -17.08 3.09
CA LYS A 438 -59.27 -15.82 2.69
C LYS A 438 -58.32 -14.86 1.96
N GLY A 439 -57.03 -15.21 1.85
CA GLY A 439 -56.00 -14.35 1.28
C GLY A 439 -55.77 -13.07 2.07
N TRP A 440 -55.35 -12.03 1.37
CA TRP A 440 -54.97 -10.76 1.96
C TRP A 440 -56.10 -10.18 2.82
N LYS A 441 -55.73 -9.71 4.01
CA LYS A 441 -56.62 -8.94 4.88
C LYS A 441 -56.38 -7.45 4.62
N PRO A 442 -57.38 -6.70 4.13
CA PRO A 442 -57.22 -5.30 3.76
C PRO A 442 -56.58 -4.43 4.86
N LEU A 443 -55.66 -3.55 4.49
CA LEU A 443 -55.03 -2.60 5.41
C LEU A 443 -56.06 -1.55 5.89
N GLY A 444 -56.15 -1.28 7.19
CA GLY A 444 -57.21 -0.42 7.75
C GLY A 444 -58.57 -1.10 7.95
N TRP A 445 -58.55 -2.43 8.04
CA TRP A 445 -59.71 -3.22 8.44
C TRP A 445 -60.25 -2.78 9.81
N GLY A 446 -61.57 -2.58 9.92
CA GLY A 446 -62.23 -2.21 11.18
C GLY A 446 -62.51 -0.72 11.39
N GLY A 447 -62.12 0.15 10.44
CA GLY A 447 -62.57 1.55 10.39
C GLY A 447 -61.47 2.61 10.47
N ASP A 448 -60.27 2.23 10.90
CA ASP A 448 -59.08 3.08 10.92
C ASP A 448 -58.39 3.04 9.56
N GLY A 449 -58.79 3.94 8.65
CA GLY A 449 -58.18 4.00 7.31
C GLY A 449 -56.74 4.52 7.31
N LEU A 450 -56.02 4.32 6.20
CA LEU A 450 -54.72 4.95 5.96
C LEU A 450 -54.84 6.48 6.08
N ALA A 451 -54.08 7.09 7.00
CA ALA A 451 -54.02 8.54 7.19
C ALA A 451 -52.69 9.15 6.73
N GLY A 452 -51.63 8.34 6.67
CA GLY A 452 -50.32 8.73 6.13
C GLY A 452 -50.21 8.56 4.60
N THR A 453 -48.99 8.64 4.08
CA THR A 453 -48.72 8.44 2.65
C THR A 453 -48.20 7.03 2.39
N PHE A 454 -48.83 6.30 1.49
CA PHE A 454 -48.28 5.08 0.87
C PHE A 454 -47.79 5.41 -0.53
N ASP A 455 -46.48 5.56 -0.69
CA ASP A 455 -45.82 5.77 -1.97
C ASP A 455 -45.37 4.41 -2.53
N GLY A 456 -46.04 3.95 -3.59
CA GLY A 456 -45.59 2.79 -4.33
C GLY A 456 -44.22 3.00 -4.98
N ASN A 457 -43.70 4.23 -5.03
CA ASN A 457 -42.40 4.57 -5.61
C ASN A 457 -42.20 3.96 -7.00
N ASN A 458 -43.30 3.82 -7.72
CA ASN A 458 -43.38 3.23 -9.03
C ASN A 458 -43.12 1.72 -9.09
N HIS A 459 -43.39 1.01 -8.01
CA HIS A 459 -43.32 -0.45 -7.92
C HIS A 459 -44.70 -1.11 -7.97
N LEU A 460 -44.67 -2.42 -8.20
CA LEU A 460 -45.83 -3.28 -8.23
C LEU A 460 -46.04 -4.04 -6.93
N ILE A 461 -47.30 -4.21 -6.56
CA ILE A 461 -47.75 -5.30 -5.68
C ILE A 461 -48.43 -6.33 -6.57
N THR A 462 -47.92 -7.56 -6.58
CA THR A 462 -48.40 -8.64 -7.45
C THR A 462 -48.95 -9.81 -6.65
N ASN A 463 -49.68 -10.71 -7.33
CA ASN A 463 -50.34 -11.86 -6.74
C ASN A 463 -51.31 -11.49 -5.60
N LEU A 464 -51.98 -10.34 -5.71
CA LEU A 464 -53.00 -9.99 -4.73
C LEU A 464 -54.21 -10.91 -4.89
N ILE A 465 -54.42 -11.77 -3.89
CA ILE A 465 -55.60 -12.63 -3.80
C ILE A 465 -56.38 -12.26 -2.54
N ILE A 466 -57.68 -12.01 -2.70
CA ILE A 466 -58.60 -11.78 -1.59
C ILE A 466 -59.86 -12.60 -1.84
N ALA A 467 -60.22 -13.49 -0.91
CA ALA A 467 -61.38 -14.38 -1.02
C ALA A 467 -62.31 -14.19 0.18
N ARG A 468 -62.98 -13.03 0.23
CA ARG A 468 -63.75 -12.54 1.39
C ARG A 468 -65.19 -12.15 0.98
N SER A 469 -65.90 -13.07 0.32
CA SER A 469 -67.19 -12.82 -0.34
C SER A 469 -68.32 -12.32 0.56
N ASP A 470 -68.22 -12.54 1.87
CA ASP A 470 -69.17 -12.13 2.91
C ASP A 470 -68.83 -10.76 3.53
N GLU A 471 -67.66 -10.21 3.23
CA GLU A 471 -67.09 -9.04 3.86
C GLU A 471 -67.11 -7.80 2.94
N SER A 472 -67.12 -6.60 3.53
CA SER A 472 -67.19 -5.32 2.79
C SER A 472 -65.89 -4.53 2.92
N TRP A 473 -65.68 -3.52 2.06
CA TRP A 473 -64.45 -2.71 2.00
C TRP A 473 -63.22 -3.58 1.67
N ILE A 474 -63.32 -4.33 0.57
CA ILE A 474 -62.34 -5.33 0.17
C ILE A 474 -61.43 -4.78 -0.92
N ALA A 475 -60.17 -4.53 -0.56
CA ALA A 475 -59.08 -4.20 -1.49
C ALA A 475 -57.72 -4.38 -0.79
N LEU A 476 -56.62 -3.95 -1.41
CA LEU A 476 -55.32 -3.84 -0.72
C LEU A 476 -55.45 -2.99 0.56
N PHE A 477 -56.10 -1.82 0.45
CA PHE A 477 -56.51 -0.97 1.57
C PHE A 477 -58.03 -1.05 1.77
N SER A 478 -58.48 -1.32 2.98
CA SER A 478 -59.90 -1.25 3.35
C SER A 478 -60.44 0.17 3.11
N THR A 479 -59.84 1.15 3.79
CA THR A 479 -60.23 2.54 3.70
C THR A 479 -59.04 3.51 3.78
N THR A 480 -59.22 4.75 3.32
CA THR A 480 -58.33 5.87 3.65
C THR A 480 -59.08 6.98 4.39
N GLN A 481 -58.37 7.70 5.24
CA GLN A 481 -58.84 8.96 5.83
C GLN A 481 -58.64 10.13 4.84
N GLY A 482 -59.14 11.32 5.19
CA GLY A 482 -59.05 12.51 4.33
C GLY A 482 -57.61 12.94 4.02
N SER A 483 -56.69 12.73 4.97
CA SER A 483 -55.25 12.99 4.80
C SER A 483 -54.48 11.83 4.13
N GLY A 484 -55.13 10.66 3.97
CA GLY A 484 -54.49 9.48 3.40
C GLY A 484 -54.12 9.69 1.94
N ILE A 485 -52.89 9.33 1.58
CA ILE A 485 -52.39 9.43 0.21
C ILE A 485 -51.91 8.06 -0.24
N ILE A 486 -52.38 7.59 -1.39
CA ILE A 486 -51.81 6.43 -2.10
C ILE A 486 -51.30 6.93 -3.44
N LYS A 487 -50.03 6.72 -3.75
CA LYS A 487 -49.49 7.21 -5.02
C LYS A 487 -48.46 6.28 -5.65
N ASN A 488 -48.27 6.41 -6.96
CA ASN A 488 -47.18 5.77 -7.72
C ASN A 488 -47.17 4.23 -7.55
N LEU A 489 -48.34 3.59 -7.54
CA LEU A 489 -48.47 2.18 -7.19
C LEU A 489 -49.22 1.41 -8.28
N GLY A 490 -48.66 0.29 -8.73
CA GLY A 490 -49.42 -0.69 -9.51
C GLY A 490 -49.82 -1.88 -8.66
N VAL A 491 -51.05 -2.37 -8.84
CA VAL A 491 -51.56 -3.58 -8.18
C VAL A 491 -52.02 -4.58 -9.24
N VAL A 492 -51.41 -5.76 -9.24
CA VAL A 492 -51.80 -6.88 -10.10
C VAL A 492 -52.39 -7.98 -9.22
N SER A 493 -53.69 -8.22 -9.37
CA SER A 493 -54.43 -9.24 -8.63
C SER A 493 -54.70 -10.48 -9.48
N ALA A 494 -54.56 -11.66 -8.87
CA ALA A 494 -55.02 -12.90 -9.48
C ALA A 494 -56.54 -13.10 -9.29
N GLY A 495 -57.12 -12.51 -8.25
CA GLY A 495 -58.56 -12.47 -8.02
C GLY A 495 -58.94 -11.81 -6.70
N ILE A 496 -59.95 -10.95 -6.72
CA ILE A 496 -60.49 -10.26 -5.56
C ILE A 496 -61.98 -10.54 -5.47
N THR A 497 -62.42 -11.15 -4.38
CA THR A 497 -63.83 -11.41 -4.10
C THR A 497 -64.24 -10.77 -2.78
N GLY A 498 -65.32 -9.99 -2.82
CA GLY A 498 -65.91 -9.30 -1.67
C GLY A 498 -67.43 -9.24 -1.76
N ARG A 499 -68.09 -8.72 -0.71
CA ARG A 499 -69.54 -8.48 -0.72
C ARG A 499 -69.90 -7.18 -1.43
N LYS A 500 -69.34 -6.05 -0.94
CA LYS A 500 -69.57 -4.68 -1.44
C LYS A 500 -68.39 -3.76 -1.09
N ARG A 501 -68.25 -2.62 -1.77
CA ARG A 501 -67.09 -1.72 -1.64
C ARG A 501 -65.79 -2.46 -1.96
N VAL A 502 -65.74 -3.03 -3.16
CA VAL A 502 -64.68 -3.95 -3.59
C VAL A 502 -63.84 -3.32 -4.70
N ALA A 503 -62.51 -3.34 -4.55
CA ALA A 503 -61.58 -2.85 -5.56
C ALA A 503 -60.19 -3.50 -5.45
N ALA A 504 -59.27 -3.16 -6.35
CA ALA A 504 -57.88 -3.59 -6.23
C ALA A 504 -57.09 -2.74 -5.22
N ILE A 505 -57.20 -1.42 -5.28
CA ILE A 505 -56.37 -0.52 -4.47
C ILE A 505 -57.07 -0.17 -3.16
N VAL A 506 -58.29 0.36 -3.20
CA VAL A 506 -58.99 0.79 -1.98
C VAL A 506 -60.48 0.47 -1.99
N GLY A 507 -61.00 -0.11 -0.91
CA GLY A 507 -62.44 -0.36 -0.78
C GLY A 507 -63.24 0.95 -0.74
N ALA A 508 -62.81 1.89 0.11
CA ALA A 508 -63.37 3.24 0.20
C ALA A 508 -62.33 4.33 0.50
N SER A 509 -62.37 5.44 -0.21
CA SER A 509 -61.41 6.54 -0.02
C SER A 509 -62.09 7.86 0.32
N ALA A 510 -61.61 8.52 1.37
CA ALA A 510 -61.80 9.96 1.59
C ALA A 510 -60.57 10.79 1.18
N GLY A 511 -59.48 10.12 0.80
CA GLY A 511 -58.15 10.71 0.60
C GLY A 511 -57.80 10.97 -0.87
N THR A 512 -56.52 10.90 -1.18
CA THR A 512 -55.95 11.17 -2.51
C THR A 512 -55.27 9.93 -3.07
N ILE A 513 -55.63 9.53 -4.29
CA ILE A 513 -55.05 8.39 -5.01
C ILE A 513 -54.52 8.90 -6.35
N THR A 514 -53.20 8.79 -6.57
CA THR A 514 -52.59 9.39 -7.76
C THR A 514 -51.54 8.53 -8.42
N ASN A 515 -51.47 8.53 -9.75
CA ASN A 515 -50.45 7.76 -10.48
C ASN A 515 -50.50 6.27 -10.12
N CYS A 516 -51.70 5.70 -10.03
CA CYS A 516 -51.88 4.30 -9.66
C CYS A 516 -52.52 3.47 -10.77
N SER A 517 -52.22 2.18 -10.81
CA SER A 517 -52.79 1.25 -11.78
C SER A 517 -53.30 -0.03 -11.16
N SER A 518 -54.31 -0.64 -11.77
CA SER A 518 -54.75 -1.98 -11.40
C SER A 518 -55.02 -2.91 -12.58
N ALA A 519 -54.77 -4.20 -12.38
CA ALA A 519 -55.05 -5.27 -13.32
C ALA A 519 -55.47 -6.54 -12.57
N GLY A 520 -56.38 -7.34 -13.14
CA GLY A 520 -56.84 -8.60 -12.54
C GLY A 520 -58.35 -8.77 -12.60
N ASN A 521 -58.88 -9.64 -11.74
CA ASN A 521 -60.31 -9.95 -11.67
C ASN A 521 -60.91 -9.48 -10.34
N ILE A 522 -62.04 -8.78 -10.39
CA ILE A 522 -62.77 -8.29 -9.22
C ILE A 522 -64.20 -8.81 -9.30
N THR A 523 -64.66 -9.46 -8.24
CA THR A 523 -66.02 -10.00 -8.11
C THR A 523 -66.65 -9.54 -6.79
N ALA A 524 -67.79 -8.87 -6.88
CA ALA A 524 -68.57 -8.46 -5.73
C ALA A 524 -69.88 -9.24 -5.64
N GLY A 525 -70.35 -9.51 -4.41
CA GLY A 525 -71.66 -10.12 -4.19
C GLY A 525 -72.82 -9.24 -4.66
N VAL A 526 -72.70 -7.92 -4.52
CA VAL A 526 -73.70 -6.92 -4.95
C VAL A 526 -73.04 -5.70 -5.60
N ALA A 527 -73.75 -5.04 -6.51
CA ALA A 527 -73.30 -3.84 -7.22
C ALA A 527 -73.38 -2.56 -6.36
N GLU A 528 -72.78 -2.59 -5.16
CA GLU A 528 -72.68 -1.45 -4.23
C GLU A 528 -71.20 -1.08 -4.04
N GLY A 529 -70.72 -0.11 -4.82
CA GLY A 529 -69.33 0.38 -4.75
C GLY A 529 -68.31 -0.63 -5.27
N VAL A 530 -68.30 -0.93 -6.57
CA VAL A 530 -67.36 -1.91 -7.13
C VAL A 530 -66.54 -1.25 -8.24
N GLY A 531 -65.22 -1.22 -8.11
CA GLY A 531 -64.36 -0.55 -9.09
C GLY A 531 -62.94 -1.08 -9.17
N GLY A 532 -62.26 -0.79 -10.27
CA GLY A 532 -60.89 -1.24 -10.48
C GLY A 532 -59.86 -0.62 -9.53
N ILE A 533 -59.99 0.68 -9.23
CA ILE A 533 -59.10 1.41 -8.32
C ILE A 533 -59.76 1.61 -6.96
N ALA A 534 -61.00 2.10 -6.95
CA ALA A 534 -61.75 2.37 -5.73
C ALA A 534 -63.17 1.81 -5.81
N GLY A 535 -63.67 1.22 -4.71
CA GLY A 535 -65.08 0.89 -4.59
C GLY A 535 -65.90 2.17 -4.45
N ASP A 536 -65.62 2.93 -3.40
CA ASP A 536 -66.19 4.25 -3.15
C ASP A 536 -65.11 5.34 -3.13
N LEU A 537 -65.32 6.43 -3.87
CA LEU A 537 -64.61 7.69 -3.73
C LEU A 537 -65.56 8.71 -3.09
N GLY A 538 -65.34 8.99 -1.81
CA GLY A 538 -66.28 9.72 -0.96
C GLY A 538 -67.18 8.75 -0.21
N VAL A 539 -66.91 8.59 1.09
CA VAL A 539 -67.74 7.75 1.99
C VAL A 539 -68.56 8.59 2.95
N VAL A 540 -69.78 8.08 3.11
CA VAL A 540 -70.86 8.53 3.99
C VAL A 540 -70.35 8.59 5.43
N VAL A 541 -70.50 9.78 6.00
CA VAL A 541 -70.46 10.06 7.43
C VAL A 541 -71.35 9.10 8.21
N GLU A 542 -70.76 8.03 8.75
CA GLU A 542 -71.07 7.64 10.12
C GLU A 542 -70.03 8.33 11.01
N ALA A 543 -70.50 9.36 11.71
CA ALA A 543 -69.84 10.15 12.75
C ALA A 543 -68.35 10.54 12.50
N GLY A 544 -68.14 11.74 11.94
CA GLY A 544 -66.93 12.53 12.24
C GLY A 544 -65.69 12.34 11.37
N ARG A 545 -65.78 11.68 10.20
CA ARG A 545 -64.62 11.57 9.28
C ARG A 545 -64.51 12.77 8.32
N ASP A 546 -63.29 13.29 8.26
CA ASP A 546 -62.85 14.61 7.76
C ASP A 546 -63.16 14.90 6.27
N ALA A 547 -63.29 16.19 5.94
CA ALA A 547 -63.53 16.70 4.58
C ALA A 547 -62.24 16.67 3.73
N GLY A 548 -61.77 15.46 3.38
CA GLY A 548 -60.60 15.27 2.52
C GLY A 548 -60.81 15.71 1.06
N ILE A 549 -59.71 15.75 0.29
CA ILE A 549 -59.67 16.22 -1.12
C ILE A 549 -60.40 15.25 -2.08
N ARG A 550 -60.65 14.00 -1.67
CA ARG A 550 -61.42 12.97 -2.42
C ARG A 550 -61.05 12.93 -3.90
N LEU A 551 -59.80 12.62 -4.18
CA LEU A 551 -59.22 12.73 -5.51
C LEU A 551 -58.72 11.38 -6.02
N ILE A 552 -59.12 11.01 -7.22
CA ILE A 552 -58.46 10.01 -8.04
C ILE A 552 -57.93 10.73 -9.28
N SER A 553 -56.61 10.73 -9.48
CA SER A 553 -56.05 11.31 -10.70
C SER A 553 -54.87 10.58 -11.27
N ASN A 554 -54.74 10.61 -12.60
CA ASN A 554 -53.67 9.91 -13.31
C ASN A 554 -53.67 8.41 -13.01
N CYS A 555 -54.84 7.77 -13.00
CA CYS A 555 -54.98 6.37 -12.65
C CYS A 555 -55.60 5.57 -13.80
N TYR A 556 -55.28 4.28 -13.89
CA TYR A 556 -55.97 3.41 -14.84
C TYR A 556 -56.27 2.03 -14.29
N SER A 557 -57.33 1.41 -14.81
CA SER A 557 -57.64 0.02 -14.51
C SER A 557 -57.87 -0.81 -15.77
N SER A 558 -57.33 -2.02 -15.75
CA SER A 558 -57.60 -3.08 -16.71
C SER A 558 -58.35 -4.26 -16.07
N CYS A 559 -58.85 -4.08 -14.84
CA CYS A 559 -59.54 -5.14 -14.13
C CYS A 559 -60.86 -5.53 -14.79
N GLU A 560 -61.15 -6.82 -14.89
CA GLU A 560 -62.51 -7.28 -15.14
C GLU A 560 -63.32 -7.14 -13.85
N VAL A 561 -64.38 -6.32 -13.88
CA VAL A 561 -65.16 -5.94 -12.70
C VAL A 561 -66.57 -6.52 -12.82
N THR A 562 -66.93 -7.43 -11.93
CA THR A 562 -68.22 -8.12 -11.92
C THR A 562 -68.93 -7.97 -10.58
N ALA A 563 -70.24 -7.74 -10.60
CA ALA A 563 -71.12 -7.90 -9.45
C ALA A 563 -72.16 -8.98 -9.72
N ASN A 564 -72.43 -9.85 -8.74
CA ASN A 564 -73.36 -10.98 -8.93
C ASN A 564 -74.82 -10.54 -8.93
N ASN A 565 -75.17 -9.49 -8.18
CA ASN A 565 -76.54 -9.02 -8.02
C ASN A 565 -76.62 -7.48 -8.10
N GLN A 566 -77.74 -6.98 -8.59
CA GLN A 566 -78.06 -5.55 -8.52
C GLN A 566 -78.20 -5.11 -7.06
N ALA A 567 -77.66 -3.94 -6.72
CA ALA A 567 -77.89 -3.35 -5.40
C ALA A 567 -79.31 -2.76 -5.29
N THR A 568 -79.92 -2.91 -4.11
CA THR A 568 -81.24 -2.33 -3.79
C THR A 568 -81.12 -1.05 -2.94
N THR A 569 -79.90 -0.56 -2.74
CA THR A 569 -79.56 0.61 -1.93
C THR A 569 -79.25 1.80 -2.83
N TRP A 570 -79.31 3.02 -2.27
CA TRP A 570 -79.03 4.27 -3.01
C TRP A 570 -77.55 4.43 -3.41
N ASP A 571 -76.66 3.64 -2.81
CA ASP A 571 -75.22 3.62 -3.11
C ASP A 571 -74.88 2.54 -4.15
N PHE A 572 -75.79 2.29 -5.10
CA PHE A 572 -75.54 1.37 -6.20
C PHE A 572 -74.51 1.97 -7.14
N GLY A 573 -73.58 1.16 -7.64
CA GLY A 573 -72.57 1.62 -8.58
C GLY A 573 -71.45 0.61 -8.80
N ILE A 574 -71.28 0.21 -10.05
CA ILE A 574 -70.15 -0.58 -10.52
C ILE A 574 -69.56 0.11 -11.76
N GLY A 575 -68.25 0.37 -11.72
CA GLY A 575 -67.52 1.01 -12.81
C GLY A 575 -66.15 0.38 -13.01
N GLY A 576 -65.55 0.58 -14.18
CA GLY A 576 -64.24 -0.01 -14.48
C GLY A 576 -63.11 0.59 -13.63
N LEU A 577 -63.23 1.86 -13.21
CA LEU A 577 -62.24 2.54 -12.37
C LEU A 577 -62.76 2.77 -10.94
N VAL A 578 -63.97 3.31 -10.82
CA VAL A 578 -64.59 3.69 -9.54
C VAL A 578 -66.02 3.15 -9.50
N GLY A 579 -66.42 2.51 -8.40
CA GLY A 579 -67.81 2.09 -8.24
C GLY A 579 -68.75 3.29 -8.04
N VAL A 580 -68.53 4.04 -6.97
CA VAL A 580 -69.34 5.23 -6.63
C VAL A 580 -68.43 6.42 -6.36
N SER A 581 -68.76 7.59 -6.91
CA SER A 581 -68.11 8.88 -6.63
C SER A 581 -69.10 9.87 -6.03
N LYS A 582 -68.82 10.34 -4.81
CA LYS A 582 -69.63 11.30 -4.04
C LYS A 582 -68.79 12.51 -3.66
N GLU A 583 -69.09 13.68 -4.22
CA GLU A 583 -68.27 14.90 -4.06
C GLU A 583 -66.79 14.68 -4.44
N GLY A 584 -66.47 13.60 -5.16
CA GLY A 584 -65.12 13.23 -5.54
C GLY A 584 -64.72 13.83 -6.87
N THR A 585 -63.42 13.94 -7.10
CA THR A 585 -62.86 14.30 -8.41
C THR A 585 -62.14 13.11 -9.02
N VAL A 586 -62.58 12.68 -10.20
CA VAL A 586 -61.91 11.66 -11.03
C VAL A 586 -61.37 12.36 -12.27
N ARG A 587 -60.05 12.44 -12.41
CA ARG A 587 -59.45 13.15 -13.55
C ARG A 587 -58.24 12.48 -14.17
N ASN A 588 -58.05 12.65 -15.48
CA ASN A 588 -56.91 12.08 -16.20
C ASN A 588 -56.82 10.55 -16.00
N CYS A 589 -57.96 9.85 -16.09
CA CYS A 589 -58.02 8.43 -15.77
C CYS A 589 -58.63 7.61 -16.90
N TYR A 590 -58.36 6.30 -16.94
CA TYR A 590 -59.07 5.44 -17.86
C TYR A 590 -59.34 4.02 -17.37
N ALA A 591 -60.34 3.34 -17.94
CA ALA A 591 -60.66 1.94 -17.67
C ALA A 591 -60.85 1.12 -18.96
N THR A 592 -60.32 -0.09 -18.99
CA THR A 592 -60.38 -0.97 -20.18
C THR A 592 -60.99 -2.34 -19.91
N GLY A 593 -60.96 -2.81 -18.67
CA GLY A 593 -61.50 -4.11 -18.32
C GLY A 593 -63.04 -4.13 -18.30
N ARG A 594 -63.61 -5.30 -18.58
CA ARG A 594 -65.05 -5.45 -18.79
C ARG A 594 -65.84 -5.22 -17.48
N VAL A 595 -66.97 -4.53 -17.54
CA VAL A 595 -67.79 -4.19 -16.37
C VAL A 595 -69.18 -4.81 -16.48
N ARG A 596 -69.58 -5.64 -15.49
CA ARG A 596 -70.85 -6.38 -15.53
C ARG A 596 -71.58 -6.51 -14.21
N ILE A 597 -72.92 -6.52 -14.27
CA ILE A 597 -73.82 -7.00 -13.21
C ILE A 597 -74.54 -8.24 -13.75
N GLY A 598 -74.20 -9.41 -13.22
CA GLY A 598 -74.57 -10.67 -13.86
C GLY A 598 -74.09 -10.70 -15.32
N GLU A 599 -75.02 -10.88 -16.26
CA GLU A 599 -74.74 -10.87 -17.70
C GLU A 599 -74.83 -9.47 -18.34
N SER A 600 -75.36 -8.47 -17.62
CA SER A 600 -75.59 -7.11 -18.13
C SER A 600 -74.33 -6.26 -18.06
N VAL A 601 -74.02 -5.55 -19.14
CA VAL A 601 -72.91 -4.59 -19.20
C VAL A 601 -73.30 -3.29 -18.48
N SER A 602 -72.42 -2.78 -17.62
CA SER A 602 -72.62 -1.57 -16.80
C SER A 602 -71.68 -0.42 -17.23
N ALA A 603 -71.70 0.69 -16.50
CA ALA A 603 -70.86 1.88 -16.74
C ALA A 603 -69.37 1.57 -16.91
N GLY A 604 -68.73 2.17 -17.92
CA GLY A 604 -67.35 1.90 -18.27
C GLY A 604 -66.30 2.44 -17.29
N LEU A 605 -66.48 3.64 -16.72
CA LEU A 605 -65.49 4.30 -15.88
C LEU A 605 -65.92 4.42 -14.42
N VAL A 606 -67.02 5.12 -14.17
CA VAL A 606 -67.56 5.38 -12.84
C VAL A 606 -68.97 4.85 -12.79
N GLY A 607 -69.28 3.93 -11.88
CA GLY A 607 -70.62 3.36 -11.77
C GLY A 607 -71.67 4.44 -11.54
N SER A 608 -71.45 5.24 -10.50
CA SER A 608 -72.39 6.26 -10.05
C SER A 608 -71.68 7.55 -9.64
N ASN A 609 -72.09 8.70 -10.18
CA ASN A 609 -71.49 10.01 -9.88
C ASN A 609 -72.52 11.00 -9.31
N PHE A 610 -72.47 11.28 -8.00
CA PHE A 610 -73.49 12.10 -7.30
C PHE A 610 -72.88 13.21 -6.42
N ASN A 611 -73.75 14.11 -5.95
CA ASN A 611 -73.45 15.23 -5.05
C ASN A 611 -72.29 16.10 -5.55
N ARG A 612 -72.39 16.66 -6.76
CA ARG A 612 -71.35 17.52 -7.36
C ARG A 612 -69.99 16.83 -7.60
N GLY A 613 -69.95 15.50 -7.69
CA GLY A 613 -68.77 14.78 -8.17
C GLY A 613 -68.35 15.23 -9.57
N THR A 614 -67.05 15.29 -9.84
CA THR A 614 -66.46 15.79 -11.09
C THR A 614 -65.69 14.68 -11.79
N ILE A 615 -66.04 14.42 -13.06
CA ILE A 615 -65.29 13.57 -13.97
C ILE A 615 -64.73 14.44 -15.09
N THR A 616 -63.41 14.46 -15.27
CA THR A 616 -62.80 15.27 -16.33
C THR A 616 -61.57 14.64 -16.94
N THR A 617 -61.41 14.73 -18.27
CA THR A 617 -60.23 14.14 -18.95
C THR A 617 -60.15 12.63 -18.71
N CYS A 618 -61.22 11.88 -18.98
CA CYS A 618 -61.26 10.45 -18.71
C CYS A 618 -61.77 9.59 -19.87
N TYR A 619 -61.42 8.30 -19.86
CA TYR A 619 -61.73 7.36 -20.95
C TYR A 619 -62.18 5.99 -20.46
N ALA A 620 -63.18 5.36 -21.09
CA ALA A 620 -63.46 3.95 -20.81
C ALA A 620 -63.87 3.16 -22.04
N THR A 621 -63.53 1.87 -22.06
CA THR A 621 -63.86 0.96 -23.17
C THR A 621 -64.50 -0.35 -22.75
N GLY A 622 -64.46 -0.71 -21.47
CA GLY A 622 -64.95 -2.01 -20.99
C GLY A 622 -66.42 -2.07 -20.57
N GLY A 623 -67.19 -0.99 -20.73
CA GLY A 623 -68.60 -0.92 -20.33
C GLY A 623 -69.48 -0.20 -21.34
N ASN A 624 -70.66 0.22 -20.90
CA ASN A 624 -71.57 1.12 -21.61
C ASN A 624 -71.35 2.56 -21.11
N GLY A 625 -71.13 3.52 -22.02
CA GLY A 625 -70.90 4.92 -21.65
C GLY A 625 -69.72 5.12 -20.69
N LEU A 626 -69.64 6.31 -20.10
CA LEU A 626 -68.63 6.61 -19.08
C LEU A 626 -69.11 6.44 -17.66
N ALA A 627 -70.27 7.00 -17.33
CA ALA A 627 -70.79 6.98 -15.97
C ALA A 627 -72.31 7.14 -15.90
N GLU A 628 -72.95 6.51 -14.91
CA GLU A 628 -74.34 6.84 -14.55
C GLU A 628 -74.33 8.09 -13.69
N ASN A 629 -74.91 9.16 -14.22
CA ASN A 629 -75.01 10.44 -13.53
C ASN A 629 -76.45 10.58 -13.02
N ALA A 630 -76.81 9.70 -12.08
CA ALA A 630 -78.19 9.56 -11.62
C ALA A 630 -78.71 10.83 -10.93
N ILE A 631 -80.00 11.07 -11.17
CA ILE A 631 -80.87 11.89 -10.35
C ILE A 631 -81.93 10.92 -9.84
N THR A 632 -81.74 10.29 -8.68
CA THR A 632 -82.83 9.45 -8.17
C THR A 632 -83.90 10.34 -7.54
N SER A 633 -85.07 10.31 -8.17
CA SER A 633 -86.31 10.96 -7.77
C SER A 633 -86.62 10.78 -6.28
N GLY A 634 -86.84 11.88 -5.56
CA GLY A 634 -87.44 11.87 -4.21
C GLY A 634 -86.61 12.49 -3.08
N GLY A 635 -85.34 12.85 -3.28
CA GLY A 635 -84.56 13.50 -2.23
C GLY A 635 -83.24 14.09 -2.72
N ARG A 636 -83.11 15.42 -2.63
CA ARG A 636 -81.93 16.31 -2.76
C ARG A 636 -80.56 15.63 -2.99
N GLN A 637 -80.31 15.05 -4.15
CA GLN A 637 -78.95 14.76 -4.63
C GLN A 637 -78.67 15.56 -5.90
N LEU A 638 -77.51 16.22 -5.94
CA LEU A 638 -77.12 17.10 -7.04
C LEU A 638 -76.34 16.30 -8.09
N LYS A 639 -76.76 16.39 -9.36
CA LYS A 639 -76.07 15.80 -10.51
C LYS A 639 -74.58 16.21 -10.51
N GLY A 640 -73.68 15.26 -10.81
CA GLY A 640 -72.26 15.54 -10.99
C GLY A 640 -71.94 16.13 -12.37
N THR A 641 -70.70 16.59 -12.55
CA THR A 641 -70.22 17.16 -13.82
C THR A 641 -69.33 16.17 -14.56
N ILE A 642 -69.51 16.08 -15.88
CA ILE A 642 -68.67 15.28 -16.78
C ILE A 642 -68.19 16.22 -17.89
N SER A 643 -66.88 16.28 -18.14
CA SER A 643 -66.28 17.17 -19.14
C SER A 643 -65.05 16.53 -19.78
N ASN A 644 -64.73 16.86 -21.03
CA ASN A 644 -63.52 16.37 -21.72
C ASN A 644 -63.28 14.85 -21.55
N SER A 645 -64.34 14.06 -21.50
CA SER A 645 -64.27 12.62 -21.20
C SER A 645 -65.05 11.86 -22.26
N TYR A 646 -64.58 10.65 -22.61
CA TYR A 646 -65.02 9.96 -23.82
C TYR A 646 -65.11 8.43 -23.69
N TYR A 647 -65.95 7.82 -24.52
CA TYR A 647 -66.12 6.37 -24.65
C TYR A 647 -66.29 5.97 -26.13
N PRO A 648 -66.03 4.70 -26.54
CA PRO A 648 -66.17 4.26 -27.92
C PRO A 648 -67.58 4.43 -28.50
N ALA A 649 -67.64 4.85 -29.76
CA ALA A 649 -68.86 4.83 -30.56
C ALA A 649 -69.45 3.41 -30.66
N GLY A 650 -70.77 3.29 -30.50
CA GLY A 650 -71.50 2.02 -30.54
C GLY A 650 -71.84 1.42 -29.17
N GLN A 651 -71.30 1.97 -28.08
CA GLN A 651 -71.74 1.63 -26.72
C GLN A 651 -73.06 2.35 -26.37
N GLN A 652 -73.85 1.76 -25.46
CA GLN A 652 -75.08 2.41 -24.98
C GLN A 652 -74.73 3.64 -24.13
N GLN A 653 -75.35 4.78 -24.44
CA GLN A 653 -75.28 5.97 -23.61
C GLN A 653 -76.10 5.75 -22.33
N LEU A 654 -75.56 6.17 -21.19
CA LEU A 654 -76.24 6.07 -19.91
C LEU A 654 -76.92 7.40 -19.53
N ASP A 655 -77.94 7.32 -18.68
CA ASP A 655 -78.68 8.50 -18.24
C ASP A 655 -77.76 9.51 -17.52
N GLY A 656 -77.74 10.73 -18.05
CA GLY A 656 -76.94 11.82 -17.52
C GLY A 656 -75.46 11.80 -17.92
N ASP A 657 -75.04 10.90 -18.81
CA ASP A 657 -73.71 10.89 -19.41
C ASP A 657 -73.47 12.19 -20.20
N GLY A 658 -72.52 13.01 -19.73
CA GLY A 658 -72.15 14.30 -20.34
C GLY A 658 -70.98 14.18 -21.32
N ALA A 659 -70.57 12.96 -21.66
CA ALA A 659 -69.43 12.66 -22.50
C ALA A 659 -69.77 12.51 -24.00
N ALA A 660 -68.78 12.68 -24.86
CA ALA A 660 -68.90 12.45 -26.30
C ALA A 660 -68.37 11.07 -26.69
N ALA A 661 -69.04 10.41 -27.64
CA ALA A 661 -68.54 9.19 -28.25
C ALA A 661 -67.31 9.49 -29.14
N MET A 662 -66.26 8.69 -29.04
CA MET A 662 -65.03 8.78 -29.85
C MET A 662 -64.83 7.53 -30.72
N PRO A 663 -64.02 7.61 -31.80
CA PRO A 663 -63.61 6.44 -32.56
C PRO A 663 -62.92 5.40 -31.66
N ALA A 664 -63.22 4.12 -31.86
CA ALA A 664 -62.60 3.03 -31.11
C ALA A 664 -61.07 3.01 -31.30
N GLY A 665 -60.33 2.72 -30.23
CA GLY A 665 -58.87 2.50 -30.27
C GLY A 665 -58.05 3.47 -29.42
N ALA A 666 -56.75 3.19 -29.31
CA ALA A 666 -55.82 3.88 -28.45
C ALA A 666 -54.99 4.97 -29.16
N ALA A 667 -55.60 5.70 -30.11
CA ALA A 667 -54.91 6.78 -30.83
C ALA A 667 -54.57 7.93 -29.87
N ARG A 668 -53.41 8.59 -30.05
CA ARG A 668 -52.96 9.70 -29.18
C ARG A 668 -53.98 10.85 -29.09
N ALA A 669 -54.67 11.14 -30.19
CA ALA A 669 -55.70 12.18 -30.26
C ALA A 669 -56.88 11.91 -29.32
N ASN A 670 -57.08 10.65 -28.93
CA ASN A 670 -58.10 10.23 -27.96
C ASN A 670 -57.62 10.39 -26.52
N PHE A 671 -56.53 11.10 -26.22
CA PHE A 671 -56.07 11.34 -24.84
C PHE A 671 -55.72 12.82 -24.65
N VAL A 672 -56.64 13.68 -25.09
CA VAL A 672 -56.52 15.13 -24.95
C VAL A 672 -56.34 15.47 -23.47
N ASN A 673 -55.40 16.36 -23.15
CA ASN A 673 -55.04 16.80 -21.79
C ASN A 673 -54.36 15.76 -20.89
N PHE A 674 -53.97 14.59 -21.40
CA PHE A 674 -53.03 13.71 -20.69
C PHE A 674 -51.62 14.30 -20.77
N ASP A 675 -50.93 14.37 -19.63
CA ASP A 675 -49.53 14.79 -19.56
C ASP A 675 -48.62 13.65 -20.02
N PHE A 676 -48.29 13.65 -21.32
CA PHE A 676 -47.38 12.69 -21.93
C PHE A 676 -45.90 13.03 -21.74
N ASP A 677 -45.58 14.21 -21.20
CA ASP A 677 -44.20 14.61 -20.97
C ASP A 677 -43.73 14.02 -19.63
N ASN A 678 -44.58 14.07 -18.60
CA ASN A 678 -44.18 13.72 -17.24
C ASN A 678 -44.88 12.49 -16.65
N VAL A 679 -46.15 12.23 -17.00
CA VAL A 679 -46.98 11.23 -16.29
C VAL A 679 -47.19 9.96 -17.12
N TRP A 680 -47.54 10.13 -18.39
CA TRP A 680 -47.96 9.04 -19.26
C TRP A 680 -46.95 8.77 -20.36
N ILE A 681 -46.78 7.51 -20.74
CA ILE A 681 -46.14 7.06 -21.97
C ILE A 681 -47.23 6.62 -22.92
N TRP A 682 -47.24 7.18 -24.12
CA TRP A 682 -48.05 6.68 -25.23
C TRP A 682 -47.16 5.98 -26.24
N THR A 683 -47.60 4.83 -26.71
CA THR A 683 -46.98 4.07 -27.79
C THR A 683 -48.05 3.82 -28.83
N ASP A 684 -47.69 3.93 -30.12
CA ASP A 684 -48.67 3.79 -31.19
C ASP A 684 -49.43 2.45 -31.11
N GLY A 685 -50.75 2.53 -31.25
CA GLY A 685 -51.66 1.39 -31.07
C GLY A 685 -51.79 0.84 -29.63
N GLN A 686 -51.22 1.49 -28.61
CA GLN A 686 -51.28 1.04 -27.21
C GLN A 686 -51.95 2.08 -26.29
N TRP A 687 -52.62 1.59 -25.24
CA TRP A 687 -53.18 2.46 -24.21
C TRP A 687 -52.07 3.17 -23.42
N PRO A 688 -52.27 4.44 -22.97
CA PRO A 688 -51.30 5.16 -22.18
C PRO A 688 -50.89 4.40 -20.92
N LYS A 689 -49.58 4.25 -20.68
CA LYS A 689 -49.06 3.66 -19.45
C LYS A 689 -48.51 4.75 -18.55
N LEU A 690 -48.54 4.52 -17.24
CA LEU A 690 -47.82 5.41 -16.33
C LEU A 690 -46.32 5.26 -16.59
N ARG A 691 -45.62 6.39 -16.72
CA ARG A 691 -44.23 6.44 -17.14
C ARG A 691 -43.30 5.65 -16.24
N ASN A 692 -43.58 5.68 -14.94
CA ASN A 692 -42.69 5.13 -13.95
C ASN A 692 -43.21 3.81 -13.36
N VAL A 693 -44.52 3.55 -13.33
CA VAL A 693 -45.10 2.29 -12.80
C VAL A 693 -45.09 1.22 -13.90
N PRO A 694 -44.42 0.06 -13.74
CA PRO A 694 -44.41 -1.01 -14.74
C PRO A 694 -45.83 -1.52 -15.02
N GLY A 695 -46.41 -1.15 -16.16
CA GLY A 695 -47.75 -1.64 -16.53
C GLY A 695 -47.70 -2.96 -17.28
N THR A 696 -48.50 -3.94 -16.87
CA THR A 696 -49.02 -4.94 -17.83
C THR A 696 -49.89 -4.19 -18.83
N GLN A 697 -49.66 -4.35 -20.15
CA GLN A 697 -50.61 -3.80 -21.12
C GLN A 697 -52.00 -4.39 -20.80
N PRO A 698 -53.09 -3.60 -20.86
CA PRO A 698 -54.41 -4.21 -20.94
C PRO A 698 -54.43 -5.12 -22.17
N THR A 699 -54.56 -6.42 -21.97
CA THR A 699 -54.83 -7.37 -23.05
C THR A 699 -56.26 -7.13 -23.51
N VAL A 700 -56.45 -6.15 -24.39
CA VAL A 700 -57.73 -5.98 -25.09
C VAL A 700 -57.76 -7.01 -26.23
N ASN A 701 -58.12 -8.25 -25.90
CA ASN A 701 -58.79 -9.07 -26.90
C ASN A 701 -60.21 -8.51 -27.00
N LEU A 702 -60.47 -7.61 -27.95
CA LEU A 702 -61.83 -7.32 -28.40
C LEU A 702 -62.35 -8.61 -29.06
N PRO A 703 -63.31 -9.35 -28.49
CA PRO A 703 -64.04 -10.34 -29.27
C PRO A 703 -65.05 -9.60 -30.14
N ARG A 704 -65.24 -10.10 -31.37
CA ARG A 704 -66.31 -9.69 -32.29
C ARG A 704 -67.70 -9.80 -31.66
#